data_AF-R7HSB2-F1
#
_entry.id   AF-R7HSB2-F1
#
_cell.length_a   1.000
_cell.length_b   1.000
_cell.length_c   1.000
_cell.angle_alpha   90.00
_cell.angle_beta   90.00
_cell.angle_gamma   90.00
#
_symmetry.space_group_name_H-M   'P 1'
#
loop_
_entity.id
_entity.type
_entity.pdbx_description
1 polymer ?
#
loop_
_entity_poly.entity_id
_entity_poly.type
_entity_poly.pdbx_seq_one_letter_code
_entity_poly.pdbx_strand_id
1 'polypeptide(L)'
;MSKIFKNLVPFWKMVIFILVFLCVQAVCDLSLPSYTSKIIDTGIQNKGVEHVLPEKIKAEEYDYLTIFLTKEEKDTLKDIYTLDEKQNVYSLTEKKESKLKDYDEQFAIAMLLDNQMSAMSEKDFKAMLTEQQKQAQEAAQKSNAETQKAAQSSQKSQTQKAAQDAQAAQSEQAEGQQSVTQSIEEIPLEQLVKQLGVDLPITEKKVEEDGKKTTVKYVDVRPLYQMMEENGQITEDTVIQIRDSVEEKMETMGSTMIQSSAIAQTIALEKDAGVNMNHKQTSYLWQCGAKMLGLALLMAVATIIVGYLAARIGAGVGKNLREGMFEKVVHFSNAEMDKFSTASLITRTTNDVQQIQLVTTMMLRMVAYAPILGIGGVLKVWKTGAGMGWVIALAIAVILGLVGVLMALAMPKFKLMQTLVDKVNLVAREILTGLSVIRAFGREKKEEERFDDANKNLTKTTLFTNRVMTFMMPGMMLVMYGLTILIVWVAAHKIDDGVMEVGSMTAFITYAMMIVMSFLMLTMMSIMLPRAAVAANRIDEVEKTDISINDAKECKKLPEQKEEKRGVVSFSNVSFRYPGAKEDVLSDISFKAEPGKTTAIIGSTGCGKSTLVHLIPRLYDVTAGSITLDGVDIRELSMNDLRNEIGFVPQKGVLFSGNIASNLRFGNKNATQEEIEEAATIAQATEFIDKKEEGYESPIAQGGSNVSGGQKQRLAIARAIARKANIYIFDDSFSALDVKTDAAVRKALGEKVKDSTVIIVAQRISTILHADQILVIDDGRIVGKGTHEQLLKECDVYLQIAKSQLSEKELGLDGKEDEKHE
;
A
#
# COMPACT_ATOMS: atom_id res chain seq x y z
N MET A 1 -3.85 -0.24 -13.82
CA MET A 1 -3.94 -1.39 -12.88
C MET A 1 -3.73 -2.74 -13.56
N SER A 2 -4.51 -3.13 -14.59
CA SER A 2 -4.33 -4.42 -15.30
C SER A 2 -2.88 -4.75 -15.67
N LYS A 3 -2.08 -3.74 -16.07
CA LYS A 3 -0.65 -3.88 -16.42
C LYS A 3 0.26 -4.31 -15.27
N ILE A 4 -0.01 -3.83 -14.05
CA ILE A 4 0.74 -4.23 -12.83
C ILE A 4 0.39 -5.69 -12.49
N PHE A 5 -0.87 -6.08 -12.66
CA PHE A 5 -1.33 -7.45 -12.39
C PHE A 5 -0.77 -8.49 -13.36
N LYS A 6 -0.47 -8.14 -14.62
CA LYS A 6 0.18 -9.07 -15.56
C LYS A 6 1.52 -9.59 -15.03
N ASN A 7 2.32 -8.71 -14.43
CA ASN A 7 3.61 -9.06 -13.86
C ASN A 7 3.53 -9.87 -12.56
N LEU A 8 2.33 -9.93 -11.93
CA LEU A 8 2.06 -10.76 -10.77
C LEU A 8 1.64 -12.19 -11.14
N VAL A 9 1.23 -12.44 -12.39
CA VAL A 9 0.77 -13.77 -12.86
C VAL A 9 1.77 -14.89 -12.57
N PRO A 10 3.09 -14.72 -12.77
CA PRO A 10 4.07 -15.76 -12.45
C PRO A 10 4.08 -16.16 -10.96
N PHE A 11 3.59 -15.28 -10.08
CA PHE A 11 3.61 -15.44 -8.62
C PHE A 11 2.24 -15.79 -8.01
N TRP A 12 1.23 -16.13 -8.83
CA TRP A 12 -0.15 -16.33 -8.38
C TRP A 12 -0.31 -17.26 -7.17
N LYS A 13 0.45 -18.36 -7.10
CA LYS A 13 0.43 -19.29 -5.96
C LYS A 13 0.84 -18.59 -4.66
N MET A 14 1.92 -17.80 -4.68
CA MET A 14 2.39 -17.06 -3.50
C MET A 14 1.38 -15.96 -3.10
N VAL A 15 0.71 -15.33 -4.06
CA VAL A 15 -0.35 -14.35 -3.78
C VAL A 15 -1.52 -15.01 -3.06
N ILE A 16 -1.95 -16.20 -3.48
CA ILE A 16 -3.01 -16.95 -2.78
C ILE A 16 -2.57 -17.29 -1.35
N PHE A 17 -1.34 -17.77 -1.16
CA PHE A 17 -0.81 -18.02 0.19
C PHE A 17 -0.82 -16.76 1.06
N ILE A 18 -0.41 -15.61 0.51
CA ILE A 18 -0.48 -14.33 1.23
C ILE A 18 -1.91 -14.03 1.68
N LEU A 19 -2.90 -14.14 0.78
CA LEU A 19 -4.30 -13.88 1.13
C LEU A 19 -4.80 -14.80 2.25
N VAL A 20 -4.46 -16.09 2.21
CA VAL A 20 -4.80 -17.04 3.28
C VAL A 20 -4.17 -16.62 4.60
N PHE A 21 -2.87 -16.29 4.63
CA PHE A 21 -2.20 -15.85 5.86
C PHE A 21 -2.73 -14.50 6.36
N LEU A 22 -3.12 -13.58 5.47
CA LEU A 22 -3.78 -12.34 5.85
C LEU A 22 -5.14 -12.59 6.49
N CYS A 23 -5.92 -13.55 5.99
CA CYS A 23 -7.17 -13.96 6.63
C CYS A 23 -6.91 -14.57 8.01
N VAL A 24 -5.92 -15.45 8.16
CA VAL A 24 -5.51 -16.00 9.46
C VAL A 24 -5.10 -14.89 10.42
N GLN A 25 -4.28 -13.95 9.94
CA GLN A 25 -3.83 -12.78 10.71
C GLN A 25 -5.03 -11.95 11.18
N ALA A 26 -5.95 -11.60 10.27
CA ALA A 26 -7.13 -10.81 10.59
C ALA A 26 -8.08 -11.53 11.56
N VAL A 27 -8.27 -12.84 11.41
CA VAL A 27 -9.07 -13.64 12.34
C VAL A 27 -8.46 -13.66 13.74
N CYS A 28 -7.13 -13.78 13.85
CA CYS A 28 -6.45 -13.69 15.14
C CYS A 28 -6.64 -12.31 15.77
N ASP A 29 -6.38 -11.25 15.01
CA ASP A 29 -6.48 -9.85 15.44
C ASP A 29 -7.92 -9.53 15.90
N LEU A 30 -8.93 -9.91 15.11
CA LEU A 30 -10.36 -9.74 15.41
C LEU A 30 -10.89 -10.68 16.50
N SER A 31 -10.10 -11.64 16.97
CA SER A 31 -10.50 -12.50 18.09
C SER A 31 -10.03 -11.94 19.42
N LEU A 32 -8.92 -11.19 19.45
CA LEU A 32 -8.36 -10.62 20.68
C LEU A 32 -9.37 -9.77 21.48
N PRO A 33 -10.13 -8.84 20.88
CA PRO A 33 -11.08 -8.03 21.64
C PRO A 33 -12.20 -8.86 22.27
N SER A 34 -12.61 -9.96 21.62
CA SER A 34 -13.60 -10.90 22.19
C SER A 34 -13.06 -11.61 23.43
N TYR A 35 -11.78 -11.98 23.46
CA TYR A 35 -11.15 -12.54 24.66
C TYR A 35 -10.96 -11.48 25.74
N THR A 36 -10.66 -10.24 25.37
CA THR A 36 -10.61 -9.12 26.32
C THR A 36 -11.97 -8.91 27.00
N SER A 37 -13.07 -8.94 26.25
CA SER A 37 -14.43 -8.91 26.81
C SER A 37 -14.65 -10.06 27.77
N LYS A 38 -14.38 -11.31 27.36
CA LYS A 38 -14.48 -12.49 28.24
C LYS A 38 -13.65 -12.39 29.53
N ILE A 39 -12.46 -11.80 29.47
CA ILE A 39 -11.62 -11.57 30.65
C ILE A 39 -12.32 -10.61 31.62
N ILE A 40 -12.94 -9.55 31.11
CA ILE A 40 -13.64 -8.55 31.93
C ILE A 40 -14.95 -9.13 32.46
N ASP A 41 -15.83 -9.57 31.56
CA ASP A 41 -17.20 -9.99 31.86
C ASP A 41 -17.19 -11.30 32.68
N THR A 42 -16.65 -12.38 32.12
CA THR A 42 -16.60 -13.66 32.83
C THR A 42 -15.51 -13.71 33.90
N GLY A 43 -14.30 -13.27 33.55
CA GLY A 43 -13.13 -13.46 34.41
C GLY A 43 -13.13 -12.57 35.64
N ILE A 44 -13.33 -11.27 35.46
CA ILE A 44 -13.26 -10.28 36.54
C ILE A 44 -14.63 -10.10 37.21
N GLN A 45 -15.69 -9.82 36.46
CA GLN A 45 -17.01 -9.56 37.03
C GLN A 45 -17.64 -10.85 37.57
N ASN A 46 -17.67 -11.93 36.79
CA ASN A 46 -18.31 -13.20 37.18
C ASN A 46 -17.36 -14.20 37.86
N LYS A 47 -16.14 -13.80 38.26
CA LYS A 47 -15.14 -14.65 38.94
C LYS A 47 -14.85 -16.00 38.26
N GLY A 48 -14.92 -16.06 36.93
CA GLY A 48 -14.68 -17.26 36.13
C GLY A 48 -15.86 -18.23 36.06
N VAL A 49 -17.07 -17.79 36.44
CA VAL A 49 -18.32 -18.53 36.24
C VAL A 49 -18.93 -18.13 34.90
N GLU A 50 -19.07 -19.12 34.01
CA GLU A 50 -19.58 -18.93 32.63
C GLU A 50 -21.08 -19.16 32.51
N HIS A 51 -21.68 -19.94 33.41
CA HIS A 51 -23.04 -20.46 33.30
C HIS A 51 -23.84 -20.18 34.57
N VAL A 52 -25.16 -20.13 34.41
CA VAL A 52 -26.16 -19.86 35.45
C VAL A 52 -26.35 -21.04 36.40
N LEU A 53 -26.01 -22.27 35.99
CA LEU A 53 -26.12 -23.43 36.88
C LEU A 53 -24.79 -23.67 37.62
N PRO A 54 -24.81 -23.87 38.96
CA PRO A 54 -23.58 -24.06 39.75
C PRO A 54 -22.99 -25.44 39.53
N GLU A 55 -21.66 -25.56 39.45
CA GLU A 55 -21.02 -26.88 39.37
C GLU A 55 -21.28 -27.73 40.62
N LYS A 56 -21.42 -27.06 41.77
CA LYS A 56 -21.71 -27.67 43.06
C LYS A 56 -22.70 -26.82 43.85
N ILE A 57 -23.69 -27.47 44.44
CA ILE A 57 -24.73 -26.84 45.26
C ILE A 57 -25.01 -27.72 46.49
N LYS A 58 -25.13 -27.12 47.68
CA LYS A 58 -25.50 -27.86 48.89
C LYS A 58 -26.91 -28.43 48.77
N ALA A 59 -27.19 -29.55 49.43
CA ALA A 59 -28.51 -30.17 49.35
C ALA A 59 -29.65 -29.24 49.79
N GLU A 60 -29.45 -28.48 50.87
CA GLU A 60 -30.44 -27.49 51.35
C GLU A 60 -30.69 -26.37 50.32
N GLU A 61 -29.63 -25.85 49.69
CA GLU A 61 -29.74 -24.84 48.63
C GLU A 61 -30.36 -25.38 47.34
N TYR A 62 -30.14 -26.67 47.04
CA TYR A 62 -30.79 -27.35 45.93
C TYR A 62 -32.30 -27.45 46.14
N ASP A 63 -32.73 -27.76 47.35
CA ASP A 63 -34.15 -27.83 47.69
C ASP A 63 -34.81 -26.45 47.57
N TYR A 64 -34.17 -25.38 48.07
CA TYR A 64 -34.67 -24.00 47.90
C TYR A 64 -34.79 -23.58 46.42
N LEU A 65 -33.80 -23.90 45.59
CA LEU A 65 -33.85 -23.60 44.16
C LEU A 65 -35.04 -24.29 43.49
N THR A 66 -35.39 -25.51 43.91
CA THR A 66 -36.50 -26.25 43.31
C THR A 66 -37.85 -25.57 43.51
N ILE A 67 -38.04 -24.76 44.56
CA ILE A 67 -39.31 -24.06 44.84
C ILE A 67 -39.76 -23.20 43.66
N PHE A 68 -38.82 -22.59 42.93
CA PHE A 68 -39.08 -21.66 41.84
C PHE A 68 -39.08 -22.30 40.44
N LEU A 69 -39.00 -23.64 40.36
CA LEU A 69 -38.99 -24.40 39.12
C LEU A 69 -40.36 -24.99 38.77
N THR A 70 -40.68 -25.01 37.48
CA THR A 70 -41.80 -25.78 36.93
C THR A 70 -41.54 -27.28 37.05
N LYS A 71 -42.57 -28.13 36.90
CA LYS A 71 -42.38 -29.59 36.97
C LYS A 71 -41.37 -30.09 35.93
N GLU A 72 -41.42 -29.58 34.70
CA GLU A 72 -40.51 -29.97 33.63
C GLU A 72 -39.05 -29.60 33.94
N GLU A 73 -38.82 -28.42 34.52
CA GLU A 73 -37.48 -27.98 34.95
C GLU A 73 -36.99 -28.74 36.18
N LYS A 74 -37.87 -29.08 37.14
CA LYS A 74 -37.53 -29.93 38.29
C LYS A 74 -37.02 -31.31 37.83
N ASP A 75 -37.68 -31.91 36.85
CA ASP A 75 -37.25 -33.18 36.27
C ASP A 75 -35.93 -33.03 35.51
N THR A 76 -35.79 -31.96 34.74
CA THR A 76 -34.54 -31.63 34.04
C THR A 76 -33.37 -31.42 35.01
N LEU A 77 -33.59 -30.70 36.13
CA LEU A 77 -32.57 -30.44 37.14
C LEU A 77 -32.11 -31.74 37.83
N LYS A 78 -33.05 -32.64 38.14
CA LYS A 78 -32.75 -33.95 38.72
C LYS A 78 -31.91 -34.82 37.79
N ASP A 79 -32.17 -34.75 36.49
CA ASP A 79 -31.42 -35.54 35.50
C ASP A 79 -29.97 -35.05 35.33
N ILE A 80 -29.70 -33.77 35.60
CA ILE A 80 -28.38 -33.16 35.39
C ILE A 80 -27.53 -33.06 36.66
N TYR A 81 -28.09 -33.25 37.86
CA TYR A 81 -27.35 -33.24 39.14
C TYR A 81 -27.27 -34.63 39.80
N THR A 82 -26.15 -34.92 40.46
CA THR A 82 -25.99 -36.12 41.30
C THR A 82 -25.58 -35.75 42.72
N LEU A 83 -26.25 -36.35 43.72
CA LEU A 83 -25.97 -36.11 45.13
C LEU A 83 -24.74 -36.91 45.58
N ASP A 84 -23.76 -36.23 46.18
CA ASP A 84 -22.72 -36.88 46.98
C ASP A 84 -23.18 -36.92 48.44
N GLU A 85 -23.69 -38.09 48.88
CA GLU A 85 -24.19 -38.32 50.24
C GLU A 85 -23.15 -38.05 51.34
N LYS A 86 -21.85 -38.10 51.04
CA LYS A 86 -20.78 -37.87 52.04
C LYS A 86 -20.52 -36.39 52.29
N GLN A 87 -20.75 -35.55 51.29
CA GLN A 87 -20.50 -34.11 51.37
C GLN A 87 -21.80 -33.30 51.47
N ASN A 88 -22.95 -33.96 51.27
CA ASN A 88 -24.28 -33.35 51.21
C ASN A 88 -24.35 -32.24 50.14
N VAL A 89 -23.73 -32.50 48.98
CA VAL A 89 -23.57 -31.56 47.86
C VAL A 89 -23.97 -32.25 46.57
N TYR A 90 -24.86 -31.63 45.81
CA TYR A 90 -25.16 -32.00 44.43
C TYR A 90 -24.07 -31.46 43.51
N SER A 91 -23.62 -32.28 42.56
CA SER A 91 -22.65 -31.90 41.53
C SER A 91 -23.27 -32.02 40.13
N LEU A 92 -23.02 -31.02 39.30
CA LEU A 92 -23.49 -30.98 37.91
C LEU A 92 -22.76 -32.03 37.06
N THR A 93 -23.52 -32.89 36.38
CA THR A 93 -23.00 -34.00 35.57
C THR A 93 -22.84 -33.63 34.10
N GLU A 94 -23.68 -32.74 33.58
CA GLU A 94 -23.61 -32.28 32.19
C GLU A 94 -22.49 -31.25 32.03
N LYS A 95 -21.65 -31.45 31.02
CA LYS A 95 -20.45 -30.63 30.75
C LYS A 95 -20.40 -30.10 29.31
N LYS A 96 -21.38 -30.43 28.48
CA LYS A 96 -21.43 -29.94 27.09
C LYS A 96 -21.87 -28.49 27.06
N GLU A 97 -20.99 -27.63 26.56
CA GLU A 97 -21.21 -26.18 26.45
C GLU A 97 -22.50 -25.80 25.70
N SER A 98 -22.91 -26.57 24.70
CA SER A 98 -24.16 -26.29 23.96
C SER A 98 -25.40 -26.42 24.85
N LYS A 99 -25.45 -27.46 25.69
CA LYS A 99 -26.58 -27.70 26.59
C LYS A 99 -26.58 -26.76 27.78
N LEU A 100 -25.39 -26.42 28.30
CA LEU A 100 -25.27 -25.45 29.39
C LEU A 100 -25.81 -24.08 28.98
N LYS A 101 -25.64 -23.66 27.72
CA LYS A 101 -26.26 -22.43 27.19
C LYS A 101 -27.78 -22.51 27.11
N ASP A 102 -28.33 -23.65 26.69
CA ASP A 102 -29.79 -23.85 26.69
C ASP A 102 -30.33 -23.77 28.14
N TYR A 103 -29.59 -24.31 29.10
CA TYR A 103 -29.92 -24.20 30.53
C TYR A 103 -29.73 -22.79 31.09
N ASP A 104 -28.80 -22.00 30.58
CA ASP A 104 -28.63 -20.61 31.01
C ASP A 104 -29.90 -19.79 30.76
N GLU A 105 -30.57 -19.98 29.63
CA GLU A 105 -31.85 -19.34 29.33
C GLU A 105 -32.98 -19.94 30.18
N GLN A 106 -33.03 -21.27 30.29
CA GLN A 106 -34.10 -21.98 31.01
C GLN A 106 -34.13 -21.66 32.51
N PHE A 107 -32.98 -21.62 33.18
CA PHE A 107 -32.89 -21.49 34.64
C PHE A 107 -32.57 -20.07 35.13
N ALA A 108 -32.31 -19.10 34.24
CA ALA A 108 -31.97 -17.72 34.60
C ALA A 108 -32.99 -17.07 35.53
N ILE A 109 -34.29 -17.16 35.22
CA ILE A 109 -35.34 -16.54 36.04
C ILE A 109 -35.43 -17.20 37.41
N ALA A 110 -35.34 -18.53 37.47
CA ALA A 110 -35.39 -19.26 38.74
C ALA A 110 -34.19 -18.94 39.64
N MET A 111 -32.99 -18.87 39.07
CA MET A 111 -31.77 -18.48 39.80
C MET A 111 -31.79 -17.01 40.24
N LEU A 112 -32.38 -16.13 39.43
CA LEU A 112 -32.62 -14.74 39.82
C LEU A 112 -33.59 -14.64 41.01
N LEU A 113 -34.70 -15.38 40.96
CA LEU A 113 -35.68 -15.45 42.03
C LEU A 113 -35.05 -15.98 43.33
N ASP A 114 -34.31 -17.08 43.24
CA ASP A 114 -33.58 -17.63 44.39
C ASP A 114 -32.61 -16.59 44.98
N ASN A 115 -31.90 -15.83 44.14
CA ASN A 115 -31.05 -14.73 44.60
C ASN A 115 -31.83 -13.68 45.41
N GLN A 116 -32.93 -13.17 44.84
CA GLN A 116 -33.75 -12.15 45.48
C GLN A 116 -34.35 -12.61 46.80
N MET A 117 -34.73 -13.89 46.88
CA MET A 117 -35.34 -14.48 48.07
C MET A 117 -34.30 -14.84 49.14
N SER A 118 -33.08 -15.21 48.75
CA SER A 118 -31.98 -15.53 49.67
C SER A 118 -31.44 -14.30 50.41
N ALA A 119 -31.56 -13.12 49.81
CA ALA A 119 -31.01 -11.88 50.34
C ALA A 119 -31.95 -10.70 50.03
N MET A 120 -33.17 -10.73 50.57
CA MET A 120 -34.15 -9.65 50.42
C MET A 120 -33.84 -8.51 51.37
N SER A 121 -33.78 -7.26 50.90
CA SER A 121 -33.49 -6.11 51.78
C SER A 121 -34.63 -5.88 52.79
N GLU A 122 -34.36 -5.28 53.95
CA GLU A 122 -35.40 -4.94 54.94
C GLU A 122 -36.55 -4.14 54.32
N LYS A 123 -36.22 -3.21 53.41
CA LYS A 123 -37.20 -2.38 52.71
C LYS A 123 -38.10 -3.24 51.80
N ASP A 124 -37.49 -4.10 50.99
CA ASP A 124 -38.23 -4.95 50.05
C ASP A 124 -39.05 -6.02 50.78
N PHE A 125 -38.52 -6.54 51.89
CA PHE A 125 -39.23 -7.48 52.76
C PHE A 125 -40.48 -6.83 53.38
N LYS A 126 -40.36 -5.61 53.91
CA LYS A 126 -41.50 -4.84 54.43
C LYS A 126 -42.52 -4.52 53.34
N ALA A 127 -42.05 -4.17 52.13
CA ALA A 127 -42.93 -3.95 50.99
C ALA A 127 -43.68 -5.23 50.58
N MET A 128 -43.00 -6.39 50.56
CA MET A 128 -43.61 -7.69 50.26
C MET A 128 -44.73 -8.03 51.25
N LEU A 129 -44.49 -7.86 52.55
CA LEU A 129 -45.50 -8.11 53.58
C LEU A 129 -46.69 -7.15 53.47
N THR A 130 -46.42 -5.88 53.14
CA THR A 130 -47.47 -4.87 52.93
C THR A 130 -48.35 -5.22 51.74
N GLU A 131 -47.74 -5.66 50.63
CA GLU A 131 -48.46 -6.10 49.44
C GLU A 131 -49.24 -7.40 49.68
N GLN A 132 -48.67 -8.37 50.40
CA GLN A 132 -49.40 -9.57 50.81
C GLN A 132 -50.62 -9.25 51.69
N GLN A 133 -50.49 -8.32 52.64
CA GLN A 133 -51.61 -7.88 53.46
C GLN A 133 -52.69 -7.18 52.62
N LYS A 134 -52.28 -6.34 51.68
CA LYS A 134 -53.19 -5.67 50.75
C LYS A 134 -53.92 -6.67 49.87
N GLN A 135 -53.24 -7.67 49.31
CA GLN A 135 -53.85 -8.73 48.52
C GLN A 135 -54.79 -9.60 49.37
N ALA A 136 -54.43 -9.93 50.60
CA ALA A 136 -55.30 -10.65 51.52
C ALA A 136 -56.55 -9.84 51.88
N GLN A 137 -56.43 -8.51 52.04
CA GLN A 137 -57.56 -7.61 52.26
C GLN A 137 -58.44 -7.49 51.01
N GLU A 138 -57.86 -7.36 49.82
CA GLU A 138 -58.60 -7.32 48.55
C GLU A 138 -59.30 -8.65 48.25
N ALA A 139 -58.67 -9.79 48.56
CA ALA A 139 -59.30 -11.11 48.46
C ALA A 139 -60.44 -11.27 49.47
N ALA A 140 -60.27 -10.77 50.70
CA ALA A 140 -61.33 -10.73 51.71
C ALA A 140 -62.48 -9.79 51.29
N GLN A 141 -62.18 -8.65 50.67
CA GLN A 141 -63.18 -7.73 50.11
C GLN A 141 -63.89 -8.31 48.89
N LYS A 142 -63.20 -9.01 47.99
CA LYS A 142 -63.82 -9.73 46.85
C LYS A 142 -64.71 -10.87 47.33
N SER A 143 -64.24 -11.66 48.30
CA SER A 143 -65.04 -12.68 48.97
C SER A 143 -66.29 -12.07 49.63
N ASN A 144 -66.14 -10.94 50.35
CA ASN A 144 -67.26 -10.22 50.95
C ASN A 144 -68.20 -9.61 49.90
N ALA A 145 -67.69 -9.12 48.77
CA ALA A 145 -68.49 -8.56 47.67
C ALA A 145 -69.23 -9.65 46.88
N GLU A 146 -68.64 -10.84 46.72
CA GLU A 146 -69.31 -12.01 46.16
C GLU A 146 -70.36 -12.56 47.12
N THR A 147 -70.08 -12.55 48.43
CA THR A 147 -71.04 -12.90 49.48
C THR A 147 -72.19 -11.88 49.55
N GLN A 148 -71.91 -10.58 49.35
CA GLN A 148 -72.94 -9.53 49.25
C GLN A 148 -73.73 -9.61 47.95
N LYS A 149 -73.13 -9.96 46.81
CA LYS A 149 -73.84 -10.22 45.55
C LYS A 149 -74.75 -11.45 45.66
N ALA A 150 -74.29 -12.51 46.34
CA ALA A 150 -75.10 -13.68 46.65
C ALA A 150 -76.28 -13.31 47.59
N ALA A 151 -76.04 -12.45 48.60
CA ALA A 151 -77.09 -11.96 49.50
C ALA A 151 -78.10 -11.01 48.83
N GLN A 152 -77.66 -10.11 47.93
CA GLN A 152 -78.53 -9.19 47.19
C GLN A 152 -79.42 -9.90 46.16
N SER A 153 -78.98 -11.05 45.63
CA SER A 153 -79.84 -11.89 44.77
C SER A 153 -81.00 -12.55 45.54
N SER A 154 -80.97 -12.52 46.88
CA SER A 154 -81.87 -13.28 47.76
C SER A 154 -82.96 -12.46 48.48
N GLN A 155 -83.08 -11.14 48.28
CA GLN A 155 -84.12 -10.34 48.95
C GLN A 155 -84.85 -9.35 48.03
N LYS A 156 -86.00 -9.80 47.50
CA LYS A 156 -87.12 -8.91 47.21
C LYS A 156 -87.87 -8.64 48.52
N SER A 157 -88.17 -7.35 48.74
CA SER A 157 -89.13 -6.76 49.69
C SER A 157 -88.61 -6.26 51.07
N GLN A 158 -88.88 -4.97 51.28
CA GLN A 158 -88.97 -4.20 52.52
C GLN A 158 -87.69 -3.97 53.35
N THR A 159 -87.11 -2.77 53.25
CA THR A 159 -87.15 -1.70 54.29
C THR A 159 -86.03 -0.68 54.00
N GLN A 160 -86.40 0.53 53.58
CA GLN A 160 -85.47 1.62 53.22
C GLN A 160 -84.67 2.23 54.39
N LYS A 161 -84.87 1.71 55.62
CA LYS A 161 -84.19 2.18 56.84
C LYS A 161 -82.94 1.36 57.20
N ALA A 162 -82.84 0.11 56.74
CA ALA A 162 -81.65 -0.74 56.94
C ALA A 162 -80.48 -0.37 56.00
N ALA A 163 -80.76 0.28 54.86
CA ALA A 163 -79.73 0.69 53.91
C ALA A 163 -78.94 1.94 54.37
N GLN A 164 -79.56 2.83 55.16
CA GLN A 164 -78.89 4.02 55.71
C GLN A 164 -78.03 3.70 56.94
N ASP A 165 -78.48 2.81 57.83
CA ASP A 165 -77.69 2.38 58.98
C ASP A 165 -76.51 1.47 58.56
N ALA A 166 -76.65 0.71 57.47
CA ALA A 166 -75.55 -0.04 56.86
C ALA A 166 -74.50 0.88 56.21
N GLN A 167 -74.90 2.01 55.61
CA GLN A 167 -73.97 2.99 55.05
C GLN A 167 -73.21 3.78 56.12
N ALA A 168 -73.84 4.09 57.27
CA ALA A 168 -73.18 4.78 58.38
C ALA A 168 -72.18 3.89 59.13
N ALA A 169 -72.48 2.59 59.29
CA ALA A 169 -71.54 1.60 59.83
C ALA A 169 -70.38 1.26 58.86
N GLN A 170 -70.59 1.47 57.55
CA GLN A 170 -69.56 1.29 56.53
C GLN A 170 -68.59 2.48 56.42
N SER A 171 -69.01 3.70 56.76
CA SER A 171 -68.10 4.85 56.88
C SER A 171 -67.16 4.75 58.08
N GLU A 172 -67.59 4.17 59.21
CA GLU A 172 -66.70 3.92 60.37
C GLU A 172 -65.73 2.75 60.14
N GLN A 173 -66.06 1.77 59.28
CA GLN A 173 -65.12 0.72 58.86
C GLN A 173 -64.12 1.18 57.80
N ALA A 174 -64.44 2.21 57.01
CA ALA A 174 -63.53 2.79 56.02
C ALA A 174 -62.43 3.66 56.69
N GLU A 175 -62.75 4.39 57.76
CA GLU A 175 -61.76 5.15 58.54
C GLU A 175 -60.85 4.23 59.38
N GLY A 176 -61.32 3.05 59.79
CA GLY A 176 -60.50 2.01 60.44
C GLY A 176 -59.60 1.21 59.50
N GLN A 177 -59.75 1.32 58.18
CA GLN A 177 -58.96 0.59 57.18
C GLN A 177 -57.80 1.39 56.60
N GLN A 178 -57.74 2.71 56.82
CA GLN A 178 -56.57 3.53 56.46
C GLN A 178 -55.47 3.56 57.52
N SER A 179 -55.70 3.06 58.75
CA SER A 179 -54.71 3.14 59.83
C SER A 179 -53.79 1.92 59.98
N VAL A 180 -53.93 0.87 59.16
CA VAL A 180 -53.18 -0.39 59.32
C VAL A 180 -51.99 -0.50 58.35
N THR A 181 -52.07 0.13 57.19
CA THR A 181 -50.98 0.10 56.18
C THR A 181 -49.76 0.93 56.61
N GLN A 182 -49.92 1.90 57.51
CA GLN A 182 -48.80 2.67 58.09
C GLN A 182 -48.00 1.91 59.16
N SER A 183 -48.44 0.71 59.60
CA SER A 183 -47.83 0.04 60.76
C SER A 183 -46.65 -0.88 60.42
N ILE A 184 -46.52 -1.43 59.20
CA ILE A 184 -45.43 -2.37 58.88
C ILE A 184 -44.06 -1.68 58.75
N GLU A 185 -44.03 -0.47 58.18
CA GLU A 185 -42.79 0.27 57.98
C GLU A 185 -42.10 0.62 59.31
N GLU A 186 -42.87 0.86 60.36
CA GLU A 186 -42.41 1.27 61.69
C GLU A 186 -42.02 0.11 62.63
N ILE A 187 -42.38 -1.14 62.30
CA ILE A 187 -42.05 -2.30 63.13
C ILE A 187 -40.57 -2.71 62.91
N PRO A 188 -39.79 -2.96 63.98
CA PRO A 188 -38.44 -3.52 63.86
C PRO A 188 -38.44 -4.87 63.14
N LEU A 189 -37.47 -5.09 62.25
CA LEU A 189 -37.38 -6.28 61.41
C LEU A 189 -37.43 -7.60 62.21
N GLU A 190 -36.75 -7.66 63.36
CA GLU A 190 -36.72 -8.84 64.22
C GLU A 190 -38.10 -9.18 64.80
N GLN A 191 -38.96 -8.18 64.97
CA GLN A 191 -40.31 -8.35 65.48
C GLN A 191 -41.27 -8.81 64.37
N LEU A 192 -41.08 -8.33 63.13
CA LEU A 192 -41.80 -8.82 61.94
C LEU A 192 -41.49 -10.30 61.66
N VAL A 193 -40.20 -10.69 61.69
CA VAL A 193 -39.81 -12.10 61.48
C VAL A 193 -40.43 -13.01 62.54
N LYS A 194 -40.40 -12.60 63.82
CA LYS A 194 -41.04 -13.37 64.91
C LYS A 194 -42.56 -13.50 64.75
N GLN A 195 -43.24 -12.53 64.13
CA GLN A 195 -44.68 -12.58 63.90
C GLN A 195 -45.08 -13.59 62.81
N LEU A 196 -44.18 -13.92 61.89
CA LEU A 196 -44.43 -14.89 60.81
C LEU A 196 -44.35 -16.35 61.26
N GLY A 197 -43.83 -16.62 62.47
CA GLY A 197 -43.74 -17.97 63.03
C GLY A 197 -42.71 -18.89 62.38
N VAL A 198 -41.89 -18.35 61.46
CA VAL A 198 -40.79 -19.04 60.78
C VAL A 198 -39.47 -18.37 61.17
N ASP A 199 -38.43 -19.17 61.43
CA ASP A 199 -37.09 -18.65 61.71
C ASP A 199 -36.43 -18.20 60.40
N LEU A 200 -36.41 -16.89 60.15
CA LEU A 200 -35.82 -16.31 58.94
C LEU A 200 -34.43 -15.76 59.26
N PRO A 201 -33.35 -16.29 58.66
CA PRO A 201 -32.00 -15.78 58.84
C PRO A 201 -31.89 -14.30 58.47
N ILE A 202 -31.29 -13.49 59.35
CA ILE A 202 -31.01 -12.06 59.11
C ILE A 202 -29.51 -11.87 58.98
N THR A 203 -29.07 -11.26 57.88
CA THR A 203 -27.67 -10.94 57.62
C THR A 203 -27.47 -9.42 57.50
N GLU A 204 -26.47 -8.87 58.17
CA GLU A 204 -26.09 -7.46 58.06
C GLU A 204 -24.95 -7.26 57.06
N LYS A 205 -25.13 -6.41 56.06
CA LYS A 205 -24.05 -5.98 55.16
C LYS A 205 -23.85 -4.47 55.26
N LYS A 206 -22.58 -4.05 55.31
CA LYS A 206 -22.21 -2.62 55.21
C LYS A 206 -22.14 -2.24 53.74
N VAL A 207 -23.03 -1.36 53.32
CA VAL A 207 -23.11 -0.83 51.95
C VAL A 207 -22.59 0.60 51.96
N GLU A 208 -21.86 0.99 50.91
CA GLU A 208 -21.32 2.34 50.76
C GLU A 208 -22.06 3.02 49.60
N GLU A 209 -22.96 3.95 49.94
CA GLU A 209 -23.79 4.71 49.01
C GLU A 209 -23.46 6.21 49.19
N ASP A 210 -23.15 6.92 48.11
CA ASP A 210 -22.79 8.35 48.14
C ASP A 210 -21.68 8.73 49.15
N GLY A 211 -20.72 7.83 49.37
CA GLY A 211 -19.62 8.03 50.32
C GLY A 211 -20.02 7.94 51.80
N LYS A 212 -21.25 7.51 52.11
CA LYS A 212 -21.69 7.15 53.46
C LYS A 212 -21.85 5.63 53.59
N LYS A 213 -21.30 5.08 54.68
CA LYS A 213 -21.44 3.66 55.02
C LYS A 213 -22.72 3.46 55.83
N THR A 214 -23.71 2.83 55.23
CA THR A 214 -24.97 2.43 55.87
C THR A 214 -24.99 0.91 56.06
N THR A 215 -25.47 0.45 57.22
CA THR A 215 -25.70 -0.98 57.45
C THR A 215 -27.10 -1.31 56.98
N VAL A 216 -27.21 -2.21 55.99
CA VAL A 216 -28.49 -2.70 55.48
C VAL A 216 -28.66 -4.14 55.94
N LYS A 217 -29.84 -4.45 56.50
CA LYS A 217 -30.24 -5.80 56.90
C LYS A 217 -30.89 -6.51 55.72
N TYR A 218 -30.54 -7.78 55.55
CA TYR A 218 -31.10 -8.68 54.55
C TYR A 218 -31.74 -9.88 55.26
N VAL A 219 -32.87 -10.34 54.73
CA VAL A 219 -33.62 -11.49 55.23
C VAL A 219 -33.63 -12.57 54.17
N ASP A 220 -33.30 -13.79 54.56
CA ASP A 220 -33.54 -14.97 53.72
C ASP A 220 -34.99 -15.42 53.93
N VAL A 221 -35.82 -15.23 52.90
CA VAL A 221 -37.25 -15.55 52.94
C VAL A 221 -37.55 -16.94 52.36
N ARG A 222 -36.55 -17.66 51.85
CA ARG A 222 -36.74 -18.99 51.25
C ARG A 222 -37.34 -20.02 52.22
N PRO A 223 -37.00 -20.03 53.54
CA PRO A 223 -37.68 -20.91 54.50
C PRO A 223 -39.19 -20.67 54.62
N LEU A 224 -39.65 -19.43 54.42
CA LEU A 224 -41.08 -19.10 54.40
C LEU A 224 -41.77 -19.74 53.18
N TYR A 225 -41.15 -19.62 52.00
CA TYR A 225 -41.66 -20.24 50.78
C TYR A 225 -41.64 -21.76 50.84
N GLN A 226 -40.61 -22.37 51.45
CA GLN A 226 -40.56 -23.81 51.67
C GLN A 226 -41.72 -24.29 52.54
N MET A 227 -42.01 -23.59 53.66
CA MET A 227 -43.15 -23.91 54.51
C MET A 227 -44.49 -23.74 53.76
N MET A 228 -44.61 -22.74 52.88
CA MET A 228 -45.80 -22.56 52.05
C MET A 228 -45.96 -23.67 51.00
N GLU A 229 -44.87 -24.18 50.42
CA GLU A 229 -44.88 -25.35 49.52
C GLU A 229 -45.32 -26.61 50.28
N GLU A 230 -44.75 -26.87 51.46
CA GLU A 230 -45.10 -28.03 52.31
C GLU A 230 -46.57 -28.01 52.77
N ASN A 231 -47.14 -26.84 53.01
CA ASN A 231 -48.55 -26.66 53.33
C ASN A 231 -49.48 -26.65 52.10
N GLY A 232 -48.94 -26.89 50.90
CA GLY A 232 -49.69 -26.95 49.64
C GLY A 232 -50.21 -25.59 49.15
N GLN A 233 -49.67 -24.49 49.64
CA GLN A 233 -50.07 -23.12 49.28
C GLN A 233 -49.34 -22.60 48.03
N ILE A 234 -48.18 -23.18 47.68
CA ILE A 234 -47.48 -22.92 46.43
C ILE A 234 -47.89 -24.00 45.42
N THR A 235 -48.74 -23.61 44.47
CA THR A 235 -49.11 -24.46 43.33
C THR A 235 -48.27 -24.09 42.10
N GLU A 236 -48.24 -24.96 41.08
CA GLU A 236 -47.52 -24.70 39.84
C GLU A 236 -47.97 -23.39 39.16
N ASP A 237 -49.28 -23.09 39.20
CA ASP A 237 -49.83 -21.82 38.71
C ASP A 237 -49.31 -20.61 39.51
N THR A 238 -49.07 -20.78 40.82
CA THR A 238 -48.50 -19.74 41.68
C THR A 238 -47.03 -19.46 41.34
N VAL A 239 -46.26 -20.52 41.05
CA VAL A 239 -44.85 -20.38 40.61
C VAL A 239 -44.77 -19.70 39.25
N ILE A 240 -45.65 -20.06 38.31
CA ILE A 240 -45.74 -19.40 37.00
C ILE A 240 -46.13 -17.94 37.17
N GLN A 241 -47.11 -17.60 38.02
CA GLN A 241 -47.47 -16.20 38.28
C GLN A 241 -46.35 -15.37 38.91
N ILE A 242 -45.58 -15.95 39.85
CA ILE A 242 -44.42 -15.29 40.45
C ILE A 242 -43.37 -15.02 39.36
N ARG A 243 -43.11 -16.01 38.50
CA ARG A 243 -42.15 -15.88 37.38
C ARG A 243 -42.62 -14.87 36.36
N ASP A 244 -43.86 -14.94 35.90
CA ASP A 244 -44.45 -14.00 34.94
C ASP A 244 -44.40 -12.57 35.49
N SER A 245 -44.65 -12.37 36.79
CA SER A 245 -44.55 -11.04 37.42
C SER A 245 -43.12 -10.52 37.46
N VAL A 246 -42.14 -11.39 37.69
CA VAL A 246 -40.73 -11.03 37.63
C VAL A 246 -40.29 -10.80 36.19
N GLU A 247 -40.72 -11.64 35.25
CA GLU A 247 -40.45 -11.53 33.83
C GLU A 247 -41.03 -10.22 33.28
N GLU A 248 -42.29 -9.87 33.58
CA GLU A 248 -42.93 -8.60 33.17
C GLU A 248 -42.22 -7.36 33.78
N LYS A 249 -41.80 -7.42 35.05
CA LYS A 249 -40.99 -6.36 35.65
C LYS A 249 -39.61 -6.26 35.00
N MET A 250 -39.05 -7.40 34.60
CA MET A 250 -37.72 -7.52 34.03
C MET A 250 -37.71 -7.43 32.50
N GLU A 251 -38.84 -7.40 31.80
CA GLU A 251 -38.92 -7.14 30.34
C GLU A 251 -38.38 -5.73 30.01
N THR A 252 -38.40 -4.83 31.01
CA THR A 252 -37.78 -3.51 30.93
C THR A 252 -36.26 -3.52 31.12
N MET A 253 -35.70 -4.61 31.66
CA MET A 253 -34.27 -4.84 31.88
C MET A 253 -33.74 -5.84 30.84
N GLY A 254 -32.62 -5.54 30.19
CA GLY A 254 -32.07 -6.45 29.17
C GLY A 254 -31.80 -7.87 29.69
N SER A 255 -31.97 -8.89 28.83
CA SER A 255 -31.76 -10.32 29.14
C SER A 255 -30.37 -10.63 29.72
N THR A 256 -29.36 -9.84 29.36
CA THR A 256 -28.00 -9.91 29.91
C THR A 256 -27.92 -9.58 31.40
N MET A 257 -28.75 -8.66 31.90
CA MET A 257 -28.81 -8.31 33.32
C MET A 257 -29.44 -9.43 34.16
N ILE A 258 -30.45 -10.11 33.61
CA ILE A 258 -31.06 -11.30 34.22
C ILE A 258 -29.98 -12.40 34.35
N GLN A 259 -29.25 -12.67 33.28
CA GLN A 259 -28.16 -13.66 33.30
C GLN A 259 -27.04 -13.30 34.27
N SER A 260 -26.55 -12.06 34.28
CA SER A 260 -25.47 -11.66 35.20
C SER A 260 -25.90 -11.72 36.67
N SER A 261 -27.15 -11.39 36.97
CA SER A 261 -27.73 -11.49 38.31
C SER A 261 -27.96 -12.95 38.74
N ALA A 262 -28.32 -13.82 37.81
CA ALA A 262 -28.43 -15.27 38.04
C ALA A 262 -27.03 -15.91 38.25
N ILE A 263 -26.01 -15.47 37.51
CA ILE A 263 -24.62 -15.88 37.73
C ILE A 263 -24.11 -15.39 39.10
N ALA A 264 -24.53 -14.21 39.57
CA ALA A 264 -24.19 -13.75 40.91
C ALA A 264 -24.68 -14.72 42.00
N GLN A 265 -25.88 -15.30 41.82
CA GLN A 265 -26.38 -16.36 42.72
C GLN A 265 -25.58 -17.64 42.61
N THR A 266 -25.23 -18.03 41.39
CA THR A 266 -24.36 -19.19 41.13
C THR A 266 -23.05 -19.08 41.91
N ILE A 267 -22.43 -17.90 41.91
CA ILE A 267 -21.19 -17.63 42.65
C ILE A 267 -21.40 -17.79 44.16
N ALA A 268 -22.54 -17.35 44.69
CA ALA A 268 -22.88 -17.51 46.11
C ALA A 268 -23.03 -19.01 46.47
N LEU A 269 -23.82 -19.74 45.68
CA LEU A 269 -24.07 -21.17 45.84
C LEU A 269 -22.78 -22.00 45.78
N GLU A 270 -21.93 -21.76 44.77
CA GLU A 270 -20.66 -22.48 44.64
C GLU A 270 -19.69 -22.16 45.80
N LYS A 271 -19.66 -20.91 46.26
CA LYS A 271 -18.85 -20.51 47.41
C LYS A 271 -19.31 -21.23 48.68
N ASP A 272 -20.61 -21.34 48.89
CA ASP A 272 -21.18 -22.01 50.05
C ASP A 272 -20.99 -23.53 49.97
N ALA A 273 -20.97 -24.12 48.78
CA ALA A 273 -20.59 -25.51 48.52
C ALA A 273 -19.07 -25.77 48.64
N GLY A 274 -18.27 -24.78 49.03
CA GLY A 274 -16.83 -24.92 49.29
C GLY A 274 -15.93 -24.86 48.06
N VAL A 275 -16.44 -24.39 46.91
CA VAL A 275 -15.63 -24.22 45.69
C VAL A 275 -14.72 -23.00 45.84
N ASN A 276 -13.44 -23.17 45.51
CA ASN A 276 -12.46 -22.09 45.59
C ASN A 276 -12.61 -21.12 44.39
N MET A 277 -13.44 -20.08 44.58
CA MET A 277 -13.71 -19.05 43.58
C MET A 277 -12.44 -18.35 43.07
N ASN A 278 -11.45 -18.11 43.93
CA ASN A 278 -10.20 -17.44 43.53
C ASN A 278 -9.38 -18.30 42.56
N HIS A 279 -9.34 -19.61 42.81
CA HIS A 279 -8.68 -20.56 41.91
C HIS A 279 -9.42 -20.68 40.57
N LYS A 280 -10.76 -20.73 40.60
CA LYS A 280 -11.60 -20.76 39.39
C LYS A 280 -11.38 -19.53 38.52
N GLN A 281 -11.46 -18.34 39.13
CA GLN A 281 -11.13 -17.06 38.49
C GLN A 281 -9.72 -17.05 37.89
N THR A 282 -8.71 -17.37 38.70
CA THR A 282 -7.30 -17.30 38.28
C THR A 282 -7.01 -18.29 37.14
N SER A 283 -7.56 -19.50 37.19
CA SER A 283 -7.42 -20.50 36.13
C SER A 283 -8.08 -20.03 34.83
N TYR A 284 -9.29 -19.47 34.90
CA TYR A 284 -9.98 -18.91 33.73
C TYR A 284 -9.19 -17.76 33.10
N LEU A 285 -8.68 -16.82 33.92
CA LEU A 285 -7.84 -15.71 33.44
C LEU A 285 -6.57 -16.20 32.75
N TRP A 286 -5.87 -17.21 33.31
CA TRP A 286 -4.69 -17.80 32.68
C TRP A 286 -5.02 -18.50 31.37
N GLN A 287 -6.13 -19.24 31.28
CA GLN A 287 -6.55 -19.91 30.06
C GLN A 287 -6.87 -18.89 28.96
N CYS A 288 -7.62 -17.84 29.26
CA CYS A 288 -7.92 -16.76 28.32
C CYS A 288 -6.65 -16.01 27.91
N GLY A 289 -5.78 -15.66 28.86
CA GLY A 289 -4.50 -15.01 28.59
C GLY A 289 -3.57 -15.85 27.72
N ALA A 290 -3.47 -17.16 27.99
CA ALA A 290 -2.69 -18.10 27.17
C ALA A 290 -3.26 -18.24 25.75
N LYS A 291 -4.58 -18.30 25.58
CA LYS A 291 -5.23 -18.28 24.26
C LYS A 291 -4.92 -16.99 23.50
N MET A 292 -4.99 -15.82 24.15
CA MET A 292 -4.63 -14.54 23.54
C MET A 292 -3.16 -14.50 23.12
N LEU A 293 -2.24 -14.98 23.97
CA LEU A 293 -0.82 -15.06 23.65
C LEU A 293 -0.56 -15.99 22.45
N GLY A 294 -1.22 -17.16 22.42
CA GLY A 294 -1.16 -18.09 21.29
C GLY A 294 -1.64 -17.47 19.98
N LEU A 295 -2.75 -16.73 20.01
CA LEU A 295 -3.26 -16.00 18.84
C LEU A 295 -2.30 -14.88 18.41
N ALA A 296 -1.71 -14.15 19.35
CA ALA A 296 -0.73 -13.11 19.05
C ALA A 296 0.55 -13.69 18.40
N LEU A 297 1.03 -14.84 18.86
CA LEU A 297 2.16 -15.55 18.25
C LEU A 297 1.83 -16.06 16.85
N LEU A 298 0.64 -16.65 16.66
CA LEU A 298 0.18 -17.09 15.34
C LEU A 298 0.07 -15.91 14.37
N MET A 299 -0.47 -14.79 14.83
CA MET A 299 -0.55 -13.53 14.08
C MET A 299 0.84 -13.01 13.70
N ALA A 300 1.82 -13.05 14.61
CA ALA A 300 3.19 -12.64 14.34
C ALA A 300 3.85 -13.52 13.27
N VAL A 301 3.71 -14.84 13.36
CA VAL A 301 4.21 -15.78 12.36
C VAL A 301 3.57 -15.53 10.99
N ALA A 302 2.25 -15.37 10.93
CA ALA A 302 1.53 -15.04 9.70
C ALA A 302 2.03 -13.71 9.10
N THR A 303 2.22 -12.69 9.93
CA THR A 303 2.71 -11.37 9.50
C THR A 303 4.13 -11.45 8.90
N ILE A 304 5.02 -12.24 9.50
CA ILE A 304 6.38 -12.46 9.01
C ILE A 304 6.36 -13.19 7.66
N ILE A 305 5.56 -14.25 7.55
CA ILE A 305 5.41 -15.02 6.30
C ILE A 305 4.87 -14.13 5.19
N VAL A 306 3.81 -13.37 5.44
CA VAL A 306 3.26 -12.40 4.48
C VAL A 306 4.31 -11.37 4.09
N GLY A 307 5.05 -10.81 5.05
CA GLY A 307 6.12 -9.84 4.79
C GLY A 307 7.22 -10.41 3.89
N TYR A 308 7.67 -11.64 4.17
CA TYR A 308 8.67 -12.34 3.37
C TYR A 308 8.18 -12.63 1.94
N LEU A 309 6.98 -13.21 1.81
CA LEU A 309 6.41 -13.53 0.50
C LEU A 309 6.15 -12.26 -0.33
N ALA A 310 5.57 -11.21 0.27
CA ALA A 310 5.32 -9.94 -0.41
C ALA A 310 6.62 -9.29 -0.88
N ALA A 311 7.68 -9.30 -0.06
CA ALA A 311 8.99 -8.79 -0.45
C ALA A 311 9.61 -9.60 -1.59
N ARG A 312 9.49 -10.94 -1.56
CA ARG A 312 9.99 -11.83 -2.61
C ARG A 312 9.26 -11.62 -3.94
N ILE A 313 7.93 -11.45 -3.91
CA ILE A 313 7.13 -11.13 -5.09
C ILE A 313 7.48 -9.73 -5.61
N GLY A 314 7.54 -8.71 -4.74
CA GLY A 314 7.90 -7.35 -5.12
C GLY A 314 9.27 -7.28 -5.78
N ALA A 315 10.28 -7.94 -5.20
CA ALA A 315 11.61 -8.05 -5.79
C ALA A 315 11.62 -8.83 -7.11
N GLY A 316 10.84 -9.91 -7.22
CA GLY A 316 10.70 -10.69 -8.46
C GLY A 316 10.06 -9.88 -9.59
N VAL A 317 8.98 -9.14 -9.30
CA VAL A 317 8.36 -8.21 -10.26
C VAL A 317 9.36 -7.12 -10.68
N GLY A 318 10.06 -6.52 -9.72
CA GLY A 318 11.09 -5.51 -10.01
C GLY A 318 12.23 -6.06 -10.88
N LYS A 319 12.67 -7.30 -10.64
CA LYS A 319 13.67 -7.99 -11.46
C LYS A 319 13.17 -8.17 -12.89
N ASN A 320 12.01 -8.81 -13.09
CA ASN A 320 11.49 -9.14 -14.40
C ASN A 320 11.23 -7.88 -15.25
N LEU A 321 10.66 -6.84 -14.64
CA LEU A 321 10.46 -5.55 -15.32
C LEU A 321 11.78 -4.92 -15.75
N ARG A 322 12.81 -4.96 -14.88
CA ARG A 322 14.12 -4.39 -15.19
C ARG A 322 14.84 -5.17 -16.29
N GLU A 323 14.75 -6.49 -16.26
CA GLU A 323 15.32 -7.39 -17.27
C GLU A 323 14.68 -7.15 -18.65
N GLY A 324 13.35 -7.18 -18.75
CA GLY A 324 12.65 -6.91 -20.00
C GLY A 324 12.87 -5.48 -20.52
N MET A 325 12.92 -4.50 -19.62
CA MET A 325 13.25 -3.12 -19.98
C MET A 325 14.66 -2.98 -20.55
N PHE A 326 15.64 -3.60 -19.89
CA PHE A 326 17.04 -3.54 -20.31
C PHE A 326 17.23 -4.23 -21.66
N GLU A 327 16.67 -5.44 -21.83
CA GLU A 327 16.71 -6.17 -23.09
C GLU A 327 16.11 -5.34 -24.24
N LYS A 328 14.92 -4.75 -24.03
CA LYS A 328 14.26 -3.92 -25.03
C LYS A 328 15.09 -2.69 -25.42
N VAL A 329 15.65 -1.98 -24.44
CA VAL A 329 16.42 -0.74 -24.66
C VAL A 329 17.73 -1.00 -25.39
N VAL A 330 18.41 -2.12 -25.14
CA VAL A 330 19.67 -2.46 -25.83
C VAL A 330 19.44 -2.76 -27.32
N HIS A 331 18.23 -3.16 -27.71
CA HIS A 331 17.85 -3.39 -29.11
C HIS A 331 17.32 -2.14 -29.83
N PHE A 332 17.16 -1.01 -29.13
CA PHE A 332 16.71 0.23 -29.76
C PHE A 332 17.75 0.79 -30.74
N SER A 333 17.26 1.33 -31.85
CA SER A 333 18.04 2.14 -32.76
C SER A 333 18.11 3.58 -32.25
N ASN A 334 18.85 4.44 -32.96
CA ASN A 334 18.90 5.86 -32.61
C ASN A 334 17.52 6.54 -32.71
N ALA A 335 16.61 6.06 -33.56
CA ALA A 335 15.25 6.61 -33.67
C ALA A 335 14.46 6.47 -32.36
N GLU A 336 14.49 5.29 -31.72
CA GLU A 336 13.80 5.11 -30.43
C GLU A 336 14.55 5.81 -29.29
N MET A 337 15.88 5.84 -29.34
CA MET A 337 16.70 6.57 -28.37
C MET A 337 16.40 8.06 -28.38
N ASP A 338 16.18 8.66 -29.55
CA ASP A 338 15.79 10.07 -29.69
C ASP A 338 14.35 10.31 -29.25
N LYS A 339 13.43 9.37 -29.52
CA LYS A 339 12.03 9.44 -29.06
C LYS A 339 11.93 9.49 -27.53
N PHE A 340 12.68 8.62 -26.83
CA PHE A 340 12.59 8.53 -25.37
C PHE A 340 13.61 9.39 -24.63
N SER A 341 14.76 9.73 -25.24
CA SER A 341 15.97 10.21 -24.60
C SER A 341 16.60 9.21 -23.62
N THR A 342 17.95 9.19 -23.59
CA THR A 342 18.72 8.35 -22.66
C THR A 342 18.35 8.61 -21.19
N ALA A 343 18.11 9.87 -20.82
CA ALA A 343 17.74 10.24 -19.45
C ALA A 343 16.39 9.66 -19.03
N SER A 344 15.37 9.67 -19.91
CA SER A 344 14.08 9.06 -19.61
C SER A 344 14.23 7.55 -19.43
N LEU A 345 14.95 6.87 -20.33
CA LEU A 345 15.15 5.42 -20.26
C LEU A 345 15.85 4.98 -18.96
N ILE A 346 16.81 5.76 -18.48
CA ILE A 346 17.45 5.53 -17.16
C ILE A 346 16.41 5.61 -16.04
N THR A 347 15.60 6.69 -15.99
CA THR A 347 14.60 6.87 -14.92
C THR A 347 13.49 5.82 -14.96
N ARG A 348 13.04 5.41 -16.16
CA ARG A 348 12.06 4.34 -16.36
C ARG A 348 12.59 2.98 -15.88
N THR A 349 13.86 2.68 -16.12
CA THR A 349 14.49 1.39 -15.72
C THR A 349 14.83 1.32 -14.23
N THR A 350 14.96 2.48 -13.57
CA THR A 350 15.37 2.59 -12.15
C THR A 350 14.19 2.97 -11.26
N ASN A 351 13.84 4.25 -11.23
CA ASN A 351 12.85 4.83 -10.33
C ASN A 351 11.44 4.28 -10.57
N ASP A 352 11.01 4.15 -11.82
CA ASP A 352 9.64 3.68 -12.12
C ASP A 352 9.46 2.21 -11.74
N VAL A 353 10.45 1.37 -12.05
CA VAL A 353 10.48 -0.04 -11.61
C VAL A 353 10.44 -0.12 -10.09
N GLN A 354 11.22 0.72 -9.38
CA GLN A 354 11.21 0.77 -7.92
C GLN A 354 9.84 1.18 -7.36
N GLN A 355 9.16 2.16 -7.97
CA GLN A 355 7.80 2.54 -7.56
C GLN A 355 6.83 1.36 -7.71
N ILE A 356 6.86 0.64 -8.83
CA ILE A 356 5.99 -0.53 -9.02
C ILE A 356 6.31 -1.63 -8.01
N GLN A 357 7.59 -1.90 -7.76
CA GLN A 357 8.03 -2.86 -6.75
C GLN A 357 7.51 -2.51 -5.35
N LEU A 358 7.62 -1.24 -4.94
CA LEU A 358 7.15 -0.76 -3.64
C LEU A 358 5.63 -0.91 -3.52
N VAL A 359 4.88 -0.46 -4.52
CA VAL A 359 3.41 -0.56 -4.53
C VAL A 359 2.96 -2.01 -4.52
N THR A 360 3.62 -2.88 -5.27
CA THR A 360 3.33 -4.32 -5.28
C THR A 360 3.49 -4.92 -3.88
N THR A 361 4.60 -4.60 -3.21
CA THR A 361 4.88 -5.08 -1.85
C THR A 361 3.83 -4.57 -0.85
N MET A 362 3.52 -3.27 -0.90
CA MET A 362 2.51 -2.68 0.00
C MET A 362 1.10 -3.18 -0.29
N MET A 363 0.77 -3.40 -1.56
CA MET A 363 -0.52 -3.95 -1.97
C MET A 363 -0.78 -5.31 -1.32
N LEU A 364 0.20 -6.20 -1.45
CA LEU A 364 0.08 -7.56 -0.91
C LEU A 364 0.11 -7.62 0.61
N ARG A 365 0.68 -6.62 1.30
CA ARG A 365 0.81 -6.62 2.75
C ARG A 365 -0.26 -5.79 3.46
N MET A 366 -0.32 -4.49 3.17
CA MET A 366 -1.16 -3.54 3.90
C MET A 366 -2.53 -3.37 3.24
N VAL A 367 -2.55 -3.26 1.92
CA VAL A 367 -3.78 -2.92 1.19
C VAL A 367 -4.72 -4.10 1.11
N ALA A 368 -4.20 -5.32 0.90
CA ALA A 368 -5.02 -6.52 0.95
C ALA A 368 -5.53 -6.79 2.38
N TYR A 369 -4.73 -6.48 3.41
CA TYR A 369 -5.12 -6.66 4.81
C TYR A 369 -6.24 -5.73 5.26
N ALA A 370 -6.20 -4.46 4.82
CA ALA A 370 -7.13 -3.43 5.29
C ALA A 370 -8.63 -3.77 5.05
N PRO A 371 -9.09 -4.19 3.86
CA PRO A 371 -10.47 -4.62 3.66
C PRO A 371 -10.84 -5.87 4.47
N ILE A 372 -9.93 -6.83 4.61
CA ILE A 372 -10.17 -8.06 5.38
C ILE A 372 -10.43 -7.70 6.85
N LEU A 373 -9.58 -6.85 7.42
CA LEU A 373 -9.70 -6.37 8.79
C LEU A 373 -10.94 -5.47 8.97
N GLY A 374 -11.18 -4.53 8.05
CA GLY A 374 -12.31 -3.61 8.12
C GLY A 374 -13.67 -4.33 8.01
N ILE A 375 -13.82 -5.21 7.02
CA ILE A 375 -15.05 -6.02 6.86
C ILE A 375 -15.21 -6.96 8.05
N GLY A 376 -14.14 -7.63 8.48
CA GLY A 376 -14.20 -8.52 9.63
C GLY A 376 -14.55 -7.80 10.94
N GLY A 377 -14.05 -6.58 11.14
CA GLY A 377 -14.41 -5.72 12.27
C GLY A 377 -15.88 -5.33 12.26
N VAL A 378 -16.40 -4.91 11.10
CA VAL A 378 -17.83 -4.58 10.95
C VAL A 378 -18.70 -5.81 11.23
N LEU A 379 -18.32 -7.00 10.73
CA LEU A 379 -19.03 -8.24 11.01
C LEU A 379 -19.02 -8.60 12.50
N LYS A 380 -17.90 -8.40 13.21
CA LYS A 380 -17.81 -8.61 14.66
C LYS A 380 -18.70 -7.65 15.45
N VAL A 381 -18.73 -6.38 15.05
CA VAL A 381 -19.59 -5.35 15.65
C VAL A 381 -21.07 -5.63 15.39
N TRP A 382 -21.43 -6.14 14.21
CA TRP A 382 -22.82 -6.48 13.95
C TRP A 382 -23.27 -7.67 14.80
N LYS A 383 -22.40 -8.67 14.99
CA LYS A 383 -22.70 -9.85 15.83
C LYS A 383 -22.91 -9.54 17.30
N THR A 384 -22.40 -8.42 17.84
CA THR A 384 -22.66 -8.05 19.24
C THR A 384 -24.08 -7.54 19.48
N GLY A 385 -24.90 -7.31 18.45
CA GLY A 385 -26.32 -6.96 18.61
C GLY A 385 -26.60 -5.58 19.23
N ALA A 386 -25.57 -4.84 19.65
CA ALA A 386 -25.71 -3.63 20.45
C ALA A 386 -26.33 -2.42 19.71
N GLY A 387 -26.61 -2.51 18.40
CA GLY A 387 -27.22 -1.42 17.62
C GLY A 387 -26.35 -0.17 17.46
N MET A 388 -25.07 -0.22 17.82
CA MET A 388 -24.15 0.94 17.80
C MET A 388 -23.38 1.11 16.48
N GLY A 389 -23.71 0.34 15.43
CA GLY A 389 -23.01 0.40 14.14
C GLY A 389 -23.03 1.78 13.46
N TRP A 390 -24.05 2.60 13.73
CA TRP A 390 -24.15 3.97 13.22
C TRP A 390 -23.00 4.87 13.68
N VAL A 391 -22.46 4.64 14.88
CA VAL A 391 -21.34 5.40 15.46
C VAL A 391 -20.09 5.25 14.60
N ILE A 392 -19.84 4.04 14.10
CA ILE A 392 -18.71 3.74 13.20
C ILE A 392 -18.95 4.37 11.82
N ALA A 393 -20.16 4.29 11.29
CA ALA A 393 -20.50 4.92 10.01
C ALA A 393 -20.28 6.45 10.05
N LEU A 394 -20.71 7.09 11.15
CA LEU A 394 -20.46 8.52 11.39
C LEU A 394 -18.95 8.82 11.44
N ALA A 395 -18.17 8.02 12.16
CA ALA A 395 -16.72 8.20 12.24
C ALA A 395 -16.05 8.11 10.86
N ILE A 396 -16.40 7.10 10.06
CA ILE A 396 -15.88 6.94 8.71
C ILE A 396 -16.25 8.15 7.84
N ALA A 397 -17.49 8.64 7.92
CA ALA A 397 -17.94 9.82 7.18
C ALA A 397 -17.15 11.09 7.56
N VAL A 398 -16.92 11.31 8.86
CA VAL A 398 -16.13 12.45 9.37
C VAL A 398 -14.68 12.36 8.91
N ILE A 399 -14.07 11.16 8.96
CA ILE A 399 -12.69 10.94 8.50
C ILE A 399 -12.56 11.16 7.00
N LEU A 400 -13.50 10.63 6.20
CA LEU A 400 -13.54 10.87 4.76
C LEU A 400 -13.66 12.36 4.45
N GLY A 401 -14.52 13.08 5.17
CA GLY A 401 -14.64 14.54 5.04
C GLY A 401 -13.33 15.26 5.37
N LEU A 402 -12.70 14.94 6.50
CA LEU A 402 -11.43 15.51 6.93
C LEU A 402 -10.32 15.26 5.88
N VAL A 403 -10.13 14.01 5.47
CA VAL A 403 -9.12 13.63 4.47
C VAL A 403 -9.42 14.29 3.13
N GLY A 404 -10.68 14.30 2.70
CA GLY A 404 -11.12 14.93 1.47
C GLY A 404 -10.80 16.42 1.41
N VAL A 405 -11.10 17.16 2.48
CA VAL A 405 -10.79 18.59 2.59
C VAL A 405 -9.28 18.84 2.58
N LEU A 406 -8.52 18.09 3.38
CA LEU A 406 -7.05 18.24 3.42
C LEU A 406 -6.42 17.92 2.06
N MET A 407 -6.87 16.86 1.39
CA MET A 407 -6.36 16.49 0.06
C MET A 407 -6.75 17.49 -1.02
N ALA A 408 -7.96 18.04 -0.97
CA ALA A 408 -8.39 19.09 -1.91
C ALA A 408 -7.51 20.34 -1.81
N LEU A 409 -7.09 20.71 -0.60
CA LEU A 409 -6.18 21.84 -0.36
C LEU A 409 -4.72 21.51 -0.72
N ALA A 410 -4.25 20.30 -0.39
CA ALA A 410 -2.85 19.91 -0.55
C ALA A 410 -2.50 19.48 -1.99
N MET A 411 -3.37 18.74 -2.70
CA MET A 411 -3.03 18.14 -4.00
C MET A 411 -2.60 19.13 -5.09
N PRO A 412 -3.25 20.31 -5.25
CA PRO A 412 -2.79 21.32 -6.21
C PRO A 412 -1.36 21.80 -5.93
N LYS A 413 -1.03 21.99 -4.65
CA LYS A 413 0.30 22.43 -4.20
C LYS A 413 1.34 21.32 -4.28
N PHE A 414 0.96 20.06 -4.02
CA PHE A 414 1.82 18.90 -4.27
C PHE A 414 2.20 18.78 -5.75
N LYS A 415 1.26 19.04 -6.69
CA LYS A 415 1.56 19.07 -8.12
C LYS A 415 2.54 20.19 -8.48
N LEU A 416 2.30 21.40 -7.96
CA LEU A 416 3.19 22.55 -8.17
C LEU A 416 4.59 22.33 -7.59
N MET A 417 4.69 21.66 -6.43
CA MET A 417 5.95 21.35 -5.77
C MET A 417 6.89 20.56 -6.69
N GLN A 418 6.37 19.61 -7.49
CA GLN A 418 7.18 18.85 -8.45
C GLN A 418 7.81 19.78 -9.50
N THR A 419 7.02 20.67 -10.10
CA THR A 419 7.52 21.64 -11.10
C THR A 419 8.56 22.60 -10.50
N LEU A 420 8.41 22.97 -9.23
CA LEU A 420 9.37 23.83 -8.52
C LEU A 420 10.68 23.09 -8.22
N VAL A 421 10.62 21.82 -7.84
CA VAL A 421 11.81 20.97 -7.69
C VAL A 421 12.55 20.86 -9.02
N ASP A 422 11.83 20.64 -10.12
CA ASP A 422 12.44 20.58 -11.46
C ASP A 422 13.10 21.90 -11.85
N LYS A 423 12.47 23.04 -11.51
CA LYS A 423 13.04 24.38 -11.73
C LYS A 423 14.32 24.61 -10.91
N VAL A 424 14.34 24.24 -9.64
CA VAL A 424 15.56 24.35 -8.80
C VAL A 424 16.69 23.48 -9.37
N ASN A 425 16.37 22.24 -9.76
CA ASN A 425 17.34 21.34 -10.38
C ASN A 425 17.87 21.85 -11.72
N LEU A 426 17.01 22.47 -12.53
CA LEU A 426 17.39 23.09 -13.80
C LEU A 426 18.36 24.25 -13.57
N VAL A 427 18.01 25.18 -12.67
CA VAL A 427 18.87 26.33 -12.35
C VAL A 427 20.21 25.88 -11.79
N ALA A 428 20.22 24.91 -10.86
CA ALA A 428 21.45 24.35 -10.32
C ALA A 428 22.33 23.74 -11.43
N ARG A 429 21.74 22.97 -12.35
CA ARG A 429 22.46 22.34 -13.46
C ARG A 429 23.06 23.37 -14.42
N GLU A 430 22.31 24.40 -14.77
CA GLU A 430 22.79 25.51 -15.61
C GLU A 430 23.97 26.23 -14.94
N ILE A 431 23.88 26.51 -13.63
CA ILE A 431 24.97 27.14 -12.87
C ILE A 431 26.22 26.25 -12.86
N LEU A 432 26.07 24.95 -12.57
CA LEU A 432 27.22 24.03 -12.51
C LEU A 432 27.87 23.82 -13.87
N THR A 433 27.06 23.71 -14.94
CA THR A 433 27.56 23.52 -16.31
C THR A 433 28.18 24.81 -16.86
N GLY A 434 27.58 25.96 -16.54
CA GLY A 434 27.99 27.28 -16.97
C GLY A 434 28.97 27.99 -16.02
N LEU A 435 29.50 27.30 -14.99
CA LEU A 435 30.23 27.95 -13.89
C LEU A 435 31.42 28.78 -14.40
N SER A 436 32.17 28.26 -15.37
CA SER A 436 33.29 28.97 -15.98
C SER A 436 32.85 30.25 -16.70
N VAL A 437 31.69 30.22 -17.37
CA VAL A 437 31.11 31.38 -18.06
C VAL A 437 30.61 32.40 -17.03
N ILE A 438 29.90 31.96 -16.00
CA ILE A 438 29.38 32.82 -14.94
C ILE A 438 30.53 33.58 -14.26
N ARG A 439 31.63 32.88 -13.93
CA ARG A 439 32.85 33.48 -13.36
C ARG A 439 33.55 34.44 -14.33
N ALA A 440 33.68 34.06 -15.59
CA ALA A 440 34.30 34.91 -16.61
C ALA A 440 33.54 36.24 -16.81
N PHE A 441 32.22 36.23 -16.63
CA PHE A 441 31.36 37.41 -16.72
C PHE A 441 31.02 38.06 -15.37
N GLY A 442 31.59 37.58 -14.24
CA GLY A 442 31.35 38.14 -12.90
C GLY A 442 29.89 38.15 -12.46
N ARG A 443 29.10 37.15 -12.87
CA ARG A 443 27.64 37.08 -12.65
C ARG A 443 27.19 36.18 -11.49
N GLU A 444 28.10 35.77 -10.61
CA GLU A 444 27.83 34.84 -9.52
C GLU A 444 26.66 35.29 -8.65
N LYS A 445 26.64 36.57 -8.22
CA LYS A 445 25.56 37.11 -7.39
C LYS A 445 24.19 37.06 -8.07
N LYS A 446 24.14 37.34 -9.37
CA LYS A 446 22.89 37.31 -10.14
C LYS A 446 22.34 35.88 -10.25
N GLU A 447 23.22 34.91 -10.44
CA GLU A 447 22.83 33.50 -10.50
C GLU A 447 22.49 32.94 -9.11
N GLU A 448 23.13 33.44 -8.05
CA GLU A 448 22.76 33.16 -6.66
C GLU A 448 21.34 33.67 -6.35
N GLU A 449 21.01 34.91 -6.73
CA GLU A 449 19.65 35.45 -6.61
C GLU A 449 18.63 34.62 -7.40
N ARG A 450 18.96 34.23 -8.63
CA ARG A 450 18.11 33.38 -9.48
C ARG A 450 17.85 32.01 -8.84
N PHE A 451 18.86 31.42 -8.21
CA PHE A 451 18.73 30.17 -7.48
C PHE A 451 17.90 30.36 -6.21
N ASP A 452 18.15 31.42 -5.45
CA ASP A 452 17.43 31.73 -4.21
C ASP A 452 15.94 31.99 -4.46
N ASP A 453 15.57 32.64 -5.56
CA ASP A 453 14.18 32.80 -5.98
C ASP A 453 13.49 31.46 -6.26
N ALA A 454 14.16 30.56 -6.99
CA ALA A 454 13.64 29.22 -7.24
C ALA A 454 13.47 28.45 -5.91
N ASN A 455 14.45 28.55 -5.03
CA ASN A 455 14.47 27.88 -3.73
C ASN A 455 13.39 28.43 -2.77
N LYS A 456 13.19 29.75 -2.71
CA LYS A 456 12.14 30.40 -1.90
C LYS A 456 10.75 29.98 -2.35
N ASN A 457 10.51 29.89 -3.66
CA ASN A 457 9.23 29.44 -4.20
C ASN A 457 8.93 27.98 -3.84
N LEU A 458 9.93 27.10 -3.96
CA LEU A 458 9.84 25.71 -3.51
C LEU A 458 9.56 25.66 -2.00
N THR A 459 10.35 26.38 -1.20
CA THR A 459 10.22 26.43 0.26
C THR A 459 8.82 26.87 0.70
N LYS A 460 8.29 27.97 0.16
CA LYS A 460 6.93 28.45 0.48
C LYS A 460 5.86 27.40 0.18
N THR A 461 5.96 26.72 -0.96
CA THR A 461 5.00 25.69 -1.38
C THR A 461 5.10 24.43 -0.51
N THR A 462 6.31 24.00 -0.19
CA THR A 462 6.58 22.86 0.70
C THR A 462 6.10 23.14 2.12
N LEU A 463 6.37 24.33 2.67
CA LEU A 463 5.90 24.73 4.00
C LEU A 463 4.37 24.75 4.09
N PHE A 464 3.68 25.32 3.08
CA PHE A 464 2.22 25.28 3.03
C PHE A 464 1.70 23.84 3.05
N THR A 465 2.23 23.00 2.16
CA THR A 465 1.78 21.60 2.01
C THR A 465 2.03 20.81 3.30
N ASN A 466 3.23 20.94 3.88
CA ASN A 466 3.56 20.30 5.15
C ASN A 466 2.67 20.80 6.28
N ARG A 467 2.40 22.11 6.37
CA ARG A 467 1.54 22.66 7.43
C ARG A 467 0.11 22.13 7.34
N VAL A 468 -0.45 22.04 6.13
CA VAL A 468 -1.77 21.41 5.91
C VAL A 468 -1.74 19.93 6.33
N MET A 469 -0.71 19.19 5.91
CA MET A 469 -0.58 17.75 6.22
C MET A 469 -0.27 17.48 7.70
N THR A 470 0.38 18.40 8.42
CA THR A 470 0.62 18.28 9.86
C THR A 470 -0.69 18.20 10.65
N PHE A 471 -1.78 18.83 10.19
CA PHE A 471 -3.10 18.69 10.83
C PHE A 471 -3.75 17.32 10.63
N MET A 472 -3.26 16.50 9.70
CA MET A 472 -3.83 15.18 9.41
C MET A 472 -3.74 14.26 10.63
N MET A 473 -2.57 14.13 11.26
CA MET A 473 -2.38 13.24 12.41
C MET A 473 -3.18 13.69 13.65
N PRO A 474 -3.08 14.94 14.13
CA PRO A 474 -3.89 15.43 15.25
C PRO A 474 -5.39 15.39 14.96
N GLY A 475 -5.82 15.74 13.73
CA GLY A 475 -7.22 15.67 13.34
C GLY A 475 -7.77 14.24 13.39
N MET A 476 -7.01 13.26 12.90
CA MET A 476 -7.38 11.85 13.02
C MET A 476 -7.44 11.39 14.48
N MET A 477 -6.46 11.76 15.32
CA MET A 477 -6.49 11.43 16.75
C MET A 477 -7.69 12.06 17.46
N LEU A 478 -8.04 13.31 17.14
CA LEU A 478 -9.21 13.98 17.70
C LEU A 478 -10.49 13.23 17.35
N VAL A 479 -10.65 12.81 16.10
CA VAL A 479 -11.81 11.99 15.69
C VAL A 479 -11.82 10.64 16.41
N MET A 480 -10.66 10.00 16.60
CA MET A 480 -10.55 8.72 17.30
C MET A 480 -10.89 8.81 18.80
N TYR A 481 -10.40 9.84 19.48
CA TYR A 481 -10.75 10.08 20.88
C TYR A 481 -12.21 10.52 21.02
N GLY A 482 -12.70 11.38 20.13
CA GLY A 482 -14.12 11.76 20.08
C GLY A 482 -15.03 10.56 19.84
N LEU A 483 -14.64 9.66 18.94
CA LEU A 483 -15.31 8.37 18.70
C LEU A 483 -15.33 7.51 19.96
N THR A 484 -14.20 7.40 20.65
CA THR A 484 -14.10 6.62 21.90
C THR A 484 -15.02 7.19 22.98
N ILE A 485 -15.02 8.51 23.16
CA ILE A 485 -15.91 9.21 24.10
C ILE A 485 -17.38 8.97 23.74
N LEU A 486 -17.73 9.08 22.45
CA LEU A 486 -19.10 8.84 21.98
C LEU A 486 -19.54 7.40 22.20
N ILE A 487 -18.66 6.43 21.95
CA ILE A 487 -18.92 5.01 22.24
C ILE A 487 -19.16 4.80 23.73
N VAL A 488 -18.29 5.32 24.60
CA VAL A 488 -18.45 5.20 26.05
C VAL A 488 -19.75 5.85 26.51
N TRP A 489 -20.09 7.04 25.99
CA TRP A 489 -21.33 7.74 26.32
C TRP A 489 -22.58 6.92 25.96
N VAL A 490 -22.64 6.36 24.74
CA VAL A 490 -23.79 5.55 24.29
C VAL A 490 -23.82 4.19 24.99
N ALA A 491 -22.65 3.55 25.18
CA ALA A 491 -22.55 2.26 25.84
C ALA A 491 -22.89 2.34 27.33
N ALA A 492 -22.53 3.43 28.03
CA ALA A 492 -22.88 3.62 29.44
C ALA A 492 -24.39 3.55 29.67
N HIS A 493 -25.19 4.22 28.82
CA HIS A 493 -26.65 4.12 28.88
C HIS A 493 -27.14 2.69 28.59
N LYS A 494 -26.56 2.00 27.60
CA LYS A 494 -26.92 0.60 27.29
C LYS A 494 -26.53 -0.41 28.37
N ILE A 495 -25.49 -0.11 29.15
CA ILE A 495 -25.08 -0.89 30.31
C ILE A 495 -26.06 -0.65 31.45
N ASP A 496 -26.47 0.60 31.67
CA ASP A 496 -27.49 0.97 32.65
C ASP A 496 -28.86 0.32 32.34
N ASP A 497 -29.23 0.25 31.06
CA ASP A 497 -30.42 -0.46 30.57
C ASP A 497 -30.30 -2.00 30.64
N GLY A 498 -29.15 -2.54 31.08
CA GLY A 498 -28.91 -3.98 31.18
C GLY A 498 -28.78 -4.72 29.83
N VAL A 499 -28.66 -3.99 28.72
CA VAL A 499 -28.58 -4.55 27.36
C VAL A 499 -27.15 -4.98 27.00
N MET A 500 -26.15 -4.43 27.68
CA MET A 500 -24.74 -4.59 27.30
C MET A 500 -23.82 -4.74 28.52
N GLU A 501 -22.77 -5.55 28.41
CA GLU A 501 -21.72 -5.68 29.44
C GLU A 501 -20.54 -4.72 29.21
N VAL A 502 -19.77 -4.48 30.27
CA VAL A 502 -18.62 -3.56 30.25
C VAL A 502 -17.51 -4.07 29.32
N GLY A 503 -17.22 -5.36 29.33
CA GLY A 503 -16.23 -5.98 28.46
C GLY A 503 -16.63 -5.90 27.00
N SER A 504 -17.91 -6.13 26.68
CA SER A 504 -18.47 -5.91 25.34
C SER A 504 -18.23 -4.47 24.83
N MET A 505 -18.29 -3.46 25.69
CA MET A 505 -17.99 -2.07 25.33
C MET A 505 -16.51 -1.91 24.98
N THR A 506 -15.60 -2.47 25.78
CA THR A 506 -14.16 -2.40 25.49
C THR A 506 -13.79 -3.11 24.19
N ALA A 507 -14.45 -4.24 23.88
CA ALA A 507 -14.29 -4.94 22.63
C ALA A 507 -14.77 -4.10 21.46
N PHE A 508 -15.93 -3.44 21.60
CA PHE A 508 -16.48 -2.54 20.60
C PHE A 508 -15.54 -1.38 20.29
N ILE A 509 -14.99 -0.71 21.31
CA ILE A 509 -14.00 0.37 21.14
C ILE A 509 -12.82 -0.13 20.30
N THR A 510 -12.30 -1.31 20.61
CA THR A 510 -11.16 -1.89 19.90
C THR A 510 -11.50 -2.23 18.44
N TYR A 511 -12.66 -2.84 18.18
CA TYR A 511 -13.12 -3.11 16.81
C TYR A 511 -13.34 -1.82 16.02
N ALA A 512 -13.95 -0.80 16.62
CA ALA A 512 -14.14 0.50 15.99
C ALA A 512 -12.79 1.12 15.58
N MET A 513 -11.79 1.05 16.46
CA MET A 513 -10.44 1.51 16.14
C MET A 513 -9.81 0.73 14.97
N MET A 514 -9.94 -0.60 14.94
CA MET A 514 -9.45 -1.43 13.83
C MET A 514 -10.11 -1.09 12.49
N ILE A 515 -11.43 -0.85 12.49
CA ILE A 515 -12.18 -0.47 11.28
C ILE A 515 -11.69 0.90 10.77
N VAL A 516 -11.53 1.87 11.67
CA VAL A 516 -11.04 3.20 11.30
C VAL A 516 -9.62 3.11 10.73
N MET A 517 -8.71 2.40 11.40
CA MET A 517 -7.33 2.24 10.92
C MET A 517 -7.27 1.52 9.56
N SER A 518 -8.13 0.53 9.34
CA SER A 518 -8.29 -0.13 8.05
C SER A 518 -8.68 0.86 6.95
N PHE A 519 -9.63 1.74 7.25
CA PHE A 519 -10.06 2.77 6.33
C PHE A 519 -8.95 3.80 6.02
N LEU A 520 -8.18 4.20 7.04
CA LEU A 520 -7.02 5.09 6.87
C LEU A 520 -5.91 4.48 6.01
N MET A 521 -5.66 3.18 6.13
CA MET A 521 -4.73 2.50 5.23
C MET A 521 -5.19 2.55 3.76
N LEU A 522 -6.51 2.46 3.52
CA LEU A 522 -7.07 2.58 2.18
C LEU A 522 -7.01 4.02 1.62
N THR A 523 -7.11 5.06 2.47
CA THR A 523 -6.99 6.44 1.98
C THR A 523 -5.55 6.76 1.56
N MET A 524 -4.53 6.27 2.26
CA MET A 524 -3.10 6.43 1.86
C MET A 524 -2.83 5.83 0.46
N MET A 525 -3.52 4.75 0.13
CA MET A 525 -3.48 4.11 -1.18
C MET A 525 -3.90 5.04 -2.33
N SER A 526 -4.82 5.98 -2.09
CA SER A 526 -5.32 6.91 -3.11
C SER A 526 -4.24 7.83 -3.69
N ILE A 527 -3.14 8.07 -2.97
CA ILE A 527 -2.00 8.89 -3.41
C ILE A 527 -0.96 8.04 -4.15
N MET A 528 -0.72 6.83 -3.66
CA MET A 528 0.34 5.96 -4.15
C MET A 528 -0.04 5.26 -5.47
N LEU A 529 -1.31 4.84 -5.58
CA LEU A 529 -1.81 4.11 -6.74
C LEU A 529 -1.69 4.89 -8.06
N PRO A 530 -2.07 6.19 -8.14
CA PRO A 530 -1.93 6.95 -9.38
C PRO A 530 -0.47 7.12 -9.81
N ARG A 531 0.46 7.31 -8.87
CA ARG A 531 1.90 7.41 -9.17
C ARG A 531 2.43 6.14 -9.80
N ALA A 532 2.11 4.99 -9.22
CA ALA A 532 2.46 3.69 -9.77
C ALA A 532 1.82 3.42 -11.13
N ALA A 533 0.59 3.90 -11.34
CA ALA A 533 -0.08 3.78 -12.64
C ALA A 533 0.65 4.59 -13.74
N VAL A 534 1.13 5.80 -13.44
CA VAL A 534 1.94 6.61 -14.37
C VAL A 534 3.28 5.93 -14.66
N ALA A 535 3.98 5.43 -13.63
CA ALA A 535 5.20 4.65 -13.79
C ALA A 535 4.97 3.41 -14.68
N ALA A 536 3.91 2.64 -14.42
CA ALA A 536 3.55 1.48 -15.22
C ALA A 536 3.23 1.83 -16.67
N ASN A 537 2.59 2.97 -16.94
CA ASN A 537 2.33 3.42 -18.31
C ASN A 537 3.62 3.81 -19.05
N ARG A 538 4.56 4.47 -18.38
CA ARG A 538 5.86 4.83 -18.98
C ARG A 538 6.71 3.59 -19.28
N ILE A 539 6.69 2.58 -18.43
CA ILE A 539 7.38 1.30 -18.70
C ILE A 539 6.72 0.58 -19.88
N ASP A 540 5.39 0.45 -19.85
CA ASP A 540 4.62 -0.22 -20.91
C ASP A 540 4.78 0.46 -22.28
N GLU A 541 4.96 1.78 -22.32
CA GLU A 541 5.27 2.51 -23.56
C GLU A 541 6.58 2.06 -24.19
N VAL A 542 7.61 1.78 -23.38
CA VAL A 542 8.90 1.31 -23.90
C VAL A 542 8.84 -0.16 -24.29
N GLU A 543 8.25 -1.00 -23.44
CA GLU A 543 8.11 -2.45 -23.69
C GLU A 543 7.36 -2.74 -25.00
N LYS A 544 6.33 -1.93 -25.31
CA LYS A 544 5.52 -2.04 -26.53
C LYS A 544 6.06 -1.29 -27.74
N THR A 545 7.13 -0.51 -27.60
CA THR A 545 7.67 0.18 -28.77
C THR A 545 8.28 -0.86 -29.70
N ASP A 546 7.82 -0.88 -30.95
CA ASP A 546 8.41 -1.72 -31.98
C ASP A 546 9.82 -1.22 -32.29
N ILE A 547 10.75 -2.16 -32.47
CA ILE A 547 12.13 -1.85 -32.86
C ILE A 547 12.09 -1.51 -34.35
N SER A 548 12.48 -0.29 -34.74
CA SER A 548 12.42 0.14 -36.15
C SER A 548 13.38 -0.62 -37.06
N ILE A 549 14.60 -0.93 -36.59
CA ILE A 549 15.62 -1.64 -37.38
C ILE A 549 15.76 -3.07 -36.86
N ASN A 550 15.28 -4.03 -37.64
CA ASN A 550 15.49 -5.45 -37.42
C ASN A 550 16.30 -6.05 -38.57
N ASP A 551 17.00 -7.14 -38.26
CA ASP A 551 17.54 -8.03 -39.28
C ASP A 551 16.40 -8.57 -40.16
N ALA A 552 16.68 -8.77 -41.44
CA ALA A 552 15.74 -9.44 -42.34
C ALA A 552 15.48 -10.87 -41.85
N LYS A 553 14.26 -11.40 -42.08
CA LYS A 553 13.92 -12.79 -41.71
C LYS A 553 14.89 -13.81 -42.30
N GLU A 554 15.37 -13.52 -43.50
CA GLU A 554 16.45 -14.25 -44.17
C GLU A 554 17.51 -13.23 -44.61
N CYS A 555 18.62 -13.18 -43.88
CA CYS A 555 19.74 -12.31 -44.22
C CYS A 555 20.52 -12.92 -45.39
N LYS A 556 20.77 -12.12 -46.42
CA LYS A 556 21.75 -12.46 -47.45
C LYS A 556 23.14 -12.37 -46.83
N LYS A 557 24.03 -13.26 -47.27
CA LYS A 557 25.46 -13.10 -47.00
C LYS A 557 26.05 -12.19 -48.07
N LEU A 558 27.09 -11.47 -47.69
CA LEU A 558 27.95 -10.84 -48.69
C LEU A 558 28.49 -11.94 -49.62
N PRO A 559 28.55 -11.68 -50.94
CA PRO A 559 28.99 -12.68 -51.90
C PRO A 559 30.40 -13.21 -51.56
N GLU A 560 30.52 -14.53 -51.40
CA GLU A 560 31.79 -15.21 -51.18
C GLU A 560 32.56 -15.37 -52.51
N GLN A 561 33.06 -14.31 -53.17
CA GLN A 561 33.82 -14.55 -54.42
C GLN A 561 35.07 -13.70 -54.66
N LYS A 562 36.20 -14.43 -54.74
CA LYS A 562 37.22 -14.56 -55.81
C LYS A 562 37.66 -13.39 -56.71
N GLU A 563 37.05 -12.20 -56.69
CA GLU A 563 37.46 -11.07 -57.55
C GLU A 563 37.70 -9.78 -56.73
N GLU A 564 38.98 -9.57 -56.43
CA GLU A 564 39.78 -8.37 -56.12
C GLU A 564 39.24 -7.09 -55.42
N LYS A 565 37.94 -6.80 -55.28
CA LYS A 565 37.49 -5.53 -54.65
C LYS A 565 36.29 -5.68 -53.70
N ARG A 566 36.57 -5.84 -52.42
CA ARG A 566 35.59 -5.86 -51.31
C ARG A 566 35.46 -4.49 -50.65
N GLY A 567 34.24 -4.07 -50.28
CA GLY A 567 33.98 -2.81 -49.58
C GLY A 567 33.41 -1.68 -50.45
N VAL A 568 32.77 -2.00 -51.59
CA VAL A 568 32.12 -1.02 -52.46
C VAL A 568 30.81 -0.55 -51.84
N VAL A 569 30.68 0.75 -51.56
CA VAL A 569 29.43 1.36 -51.04
C VAL A 569 28.78 2.17 -52.15
N SER A 570 27.53 1.85 -52.49
CA SER A 570 26.77 2.58 -53.52
C SER A 570 25.46 3.13 -52.96
N PHE A 571 25.19 4.40 -53.24
CA PHE A 571 23.94 5.09 -52.96
C PHE A 571 23.17 5.27 -54.27
N SER A 572 21.89 4.91 -54.29
CA SER A 572 21.02 5.04 -55.46
C SER A 572 19.72 5.74 -55.08
N ASN A 573 19.60 7.01 -55.51
CA ASN A 573 18.44 7.88 -55.29
C ASN A 573 17.98 7.92 -53.83
N VAL A 574 18.94 8.03 -52.91
CA VAL A 574 18.68 7.93 -51.48
C VAL A 574 18.07 9.22 -50.97
N SER A 575 16.89 9.11 -50.37
CA SER A 575 16.28 10.18 -49.58
C SER A 575 16.05 9.71 -48.15
N PHE A 576 16.25 10.62 -47.19
CA PHE A 576 16.09 10.31 -45.77
C PHE A 576 15.45 11.46 -45.02
N ARG A 577 14.54 11.09 -44.11
CA ARG A 577 13.83 11.98 -43.21
C ARG A 577 13.84 11.40 -41.81
N TYR A 578 14.29 12.19 -40.83
CA TYR A 578 14.19 11.79 -39.43
C TYR A 578 12.72 11.56 -39.03
N PRO A 579 12.44 10.59 -38.14
CA PRO A 579 11.09 10.36 -37.63
C PRO A 579 10.48 11.66 -37.08
N GLY A 580 9.32 12.06 -37.62
CA GLY A 580 8.59 13.27 -37.20
C GLY A 580 9.03 14.58 -37.89
N ALA A 581 10.08 14.57 -38.71
CA ALA A 581 10.42 15.73 -39.55
C ALA A 581 9.43 15.88 -40.71
N LYS A 582 9.22 17.13 -41.15
CA LYS A 582 8.34 17.45 -42.31
C LYS A 582 9.06 17.36 -43.65
N GLU A 583 10.36 17.64 -43.64
CA GLU A 583 11.19 17.71 -44.84
C GLU A 583 12.32 16.71 -44.77
N ASP A 584 12.78 16.28 -45.94
CA ASP A 584 13.88 15.33 -46.07
C ASP A 584 15.19 16.05 -45.77
N VAL A 585 16.02 15.47 -44.90
CA VAL A 585 17.37 15.98 -44.61
C VAL A 585 18.35 15.63 -45.73
N LEU A 586 18.08 14.53 -46.44
CA LEU A 586 18.81 14.12 -47.63
C LEU A 586 17.80 13.82 -48.73
N SER A 587 18.04 14.32 -49.93
CA SER A 587 17.17 14.14 -51.10
C SER A 587 17.99 13.71 -52.32
N ASP A 588 17.59 12.59 -52.93
CA ASP A 588 18.12 12.10 -54.21
C ASP A 588 19.66 11.96 -54.25
N ILE A 589 20.25 11.40 -53.19
CA ILE A 589 21.68 11.19 -53.08
C ILE A 589 22.11 9.95 -53.88
N SER A 590 23.00 10.14 -54.86
CA SER A 590 23.54 9.04 -55.69
C SER A 590 25.06 9.16 -55.88
N PHE A 591 25.83 8.19 -55.37
CA PHE A 591 27.27 8.11 -55.57
C PHE A 591 27.80 6.70 -55.29
N LYS A 592 29.08 6.46 -55.61
CA LYS A 592 29.79 5.22 -55.35
C LYS A 592 31.13 5.53 -54.67
N ALA A 593 31.44 4.83 -53.59
CA ALA A 593 32.74 4.83 -52.93
C ALA A 593 33.39 3.45 -53.13
N GLU A 594 34.64 3.44 -53.57
CA GLU A 594 35.32 2.23 -54.03
C GLU A 594 36.57 1.91 -53.19
N PRO A 595 36.94 0.63 -53.08
CA PRO A 595 38.15 0.21 -52.37
C PRO A 595 39.40 0.90 -52.90
N GLY A 596 40.25 1.35 -51.98
CA GLY A 596 41.48 2.09 -52.25
C GLY A 596 41.31 3.52 -52.74
N LYS A 597 40.07 4.04 -52.75
CA LYS A 597 39.79 5.46 -53.00
C LYS A 597 39.27 6.15 -51.75
N THR A 598 39.65 7.41 -51.60
CA THR A 598 39.11 8.31 -50.58
C THR A 598 37.95 9.11 -51.16
N THR A 599 36.75 8.90 -50.63
CA THR A 599 35.57 9.74 -50.91
C THR A 599 35.39 10.75 -49.78
N ALA A 600 35.62 12.02 -50.08
CA ALA A 600 35.39 13.13 -49.17
C ALA A 600 33.98 13.70 -49.30
N ILE A 601 33.42 14.18 -48.20
CA ILE A 601 32.12 14.85 -48.13
C ILE A 601 32.32 16.21 -47.45
N ILE A 602 31.91 17.29 -48.13
CA ILE A 602 32.00 18.66 -47.62
C ILE A 602 30.71 19.44 -47.87
N GLY A 603 30.45 20.46 -47.07
CA GLY A 603 29.27 21.30 -47.15
C GLY A 603 29.04 22.10 -45.87
N SER A 604 28.07 22.99 -45.89
CA SER A 604 27.70 23.85 -44.75
C SER A 604 27.22 23.04 -43.52
N THR A 605 27.35 23.60 -42.32
CA THR A 605 26.82 22.96 -41.10
C THR A 605 25.31 22.76 -41.25
N GLY A 606 24.81 21.55 -40.93
CA GLY A 606 23.39 21.23 -41.02
C GLY A 606 22.91 20.66 -42.36
N CYS A 607 23.73 20.63 -43.42
CA CYS A 607 23.31 20.12 -44.74
C CYS A 607 23.17 18.58 -44.84
N GLY A 608 23.23 17.84 -43.71
CA GLY A 608 23.00 16.39 -43.69
C GLY A 608 24.23 15.48 -43.80
N LYS A 609 25.47 16.00 -43.76
CA LYS A 609 26.70 15.19 -43.89
C LYS A 609 26.80 14.01 -42.90
N SER A 610 26.63 14.29 -41.60
CA SER A 610 26.66 13.24 -40.57
C SER A 610 25.50 12.26 -40.73
N THR A 611 24.32 12.75 -41.14
CA THR A 611 23.18 11.89 -41.49
C THR A 611 23.54 10.92 -42.61
N LEU A 612 24.23 11.40 -43.66
CA LEU A 612 24.61 10.57 -44.80
C LEU A 612 25.50 9.40 -44.38
N VAL A 613 26.50 9.65 -43.54
CA VAL A 613 27.41 8.60 -43.06
C VAL A 613 26.79 7.70 -42.00
N HIS A 614 25.78 8.17 -41.25
CA HIS A 614 25.03 7.33 -40.30
C HIS A 614 24.15 6.27 -40.97
N LEU A 615 23.76 6.48 -42.24
CA LEU A 615 22.99 5.50 -42.99
C LEU A 615 23.80 4.26 -43.38
N ILE A 616 25.12 4.39 -43.54
CA ILE A 616 26.01 3.28 -43.96
C ILE A 616 26.06 2.14 -42.92
N PRO A 617 26.33 2.40 -41.61
CA PRO A 617 26.23 1.37 -40.56
C PRO A 617 24.79 1.04 -40.14
N ARG A 618 23.80 1.51 -40.92
CA ARG A 618 22.36 1.33 -40.72
C ARG A 618 21.92 1.73 -39.32
N LEU A 619 22.35 2.92 -38.88
CA LEU A 619 21.84 3.54 -37.64
C LEU A 619 20.43 4.12 -37.84
N TYR A 620 20.10 4.39 -39.11
CA TYR A 620 18.77 4.71 -39.61
C TYR A 620 18.57 3.97 -40.94
N ASP A 621 17.33 3.61 -41.25
CA ASP A 621 16.94 3.14 -42.58
C ASP A 621 16.55 4.31 -43.48
N VAL A 622 16.85 4.19 -44.77
CA VAL A 622 16.49 5.20 -45.79
C VAL A 622 14.98 5.27 -45.98
N THR A 623 14.45 6.47 -46.26
CA THR A 623 13.03 6.69 -46.54
C THR A 623 12.69 6.28 -47.98
N ALA A 624 13.60 6.54 -48.91
CA ALA A 624 13.51 6.14 -50.31
C ALA A 624 14.90 5.83 -50.88
N GLY A 625 14.94 5.05 -51.96
CA GLY A 625 16.18 4.58 -52.58
C GLY A 625 16.79 3.35 -51.89
N SER A 626 18.07 3.11 -52.16
CA SER A 626 18.82 1.98 -51.62
C SER A 626 20.29 2.31 -51.40
N ILE A 627 20.87 1.73 -50.36
CA ILE A 627 22.31 1.72 -50.11
C ILE A 627 22.76 0.27 -50.20
N THR A 628 23.78 -0.01 -51.01
CA THR A 628 24.31 -1.36 -51.18
C THR A 628 25.77 -1.45 -50.75
N LEU A 629 26.12 -2.55 -50.10
CA LEU A 629 27.48 -2.98 -49.84
C LEU A 629 27.82 -4.18 -50.74
N ASP A 630 28.82 -4.04 -51.60
CA ASP A 630 29.23 -5.06 -52.58
C ASP A 630 28.06 -5.61 -53.42
N GLY A 631 27.12 -4.70 -53.76
CA GLY A 631 25.93 -5.00 -54.57
C GLY A 631 24.73 -5.56 -53.81
N VAL A 632 24.86 -5.83 -52.50
CA VAL A 632 23.75 -6.28 -51.64
C VAL A 632 23.18 -5.10 -50.86
N ASP A 633 21.86 -4.90 -50.85
CA ASP A 633 21.23 -3.85 -50.05
C ASP A 633 21.52 -4.07 -48.56
N ILE A 634 21.95 -3.02 -47.86
CA ILE A 634 22.31 -3.10 -46.43
C ILE A 634 21.13 -3.53 -45.54
N ARG A 635 19.89 -3.40 -46.03
CA ARG A 635 18.67 -3.88 -45.34
C ARG A 635 18.51 -5.40 -45.40
N GLU A 636 19.15 -6.05 -46.35
CA GLU A 636 19.13 -7.50 -46.54
C GLU A 636 20.30 -8.21 -45.83
N LEU A 637 21.27 -7.47 -45.29
CA LEU A 637 22.38 -8.00 -44.51
C LEU A 637 22.03 -8.08 -43.02
N SER A 638 22.66 -9.02 -42.30
CA SER A 638 22.61 -8.98 -40.84
C SER A 638 23.37 -7.76 -40.33
N MET A 639 22.87 -7.14 -39.25
CA MET A 639 23.53 -5.97 -38.66
C MET A 639 24.93 -6.28 -38.14
N ASN A 640 25.16 -7.52 -37.70
CA ASN A 640 26.49 -7.96 -37.29
C ASN A 640 27.45 -8.00 -38.48
N ASP A 641 27.04 -8.63 -39.59
CA ASP A 641 27.88 -8.74 -40.79
C ASP A 641 28.15 -7.37 -41.41
N LEU A 642 27.12 -6.54 -41.60
CA LEU A 642 27.26 -5.18 -42.11
C LEU A 642 28.23 -4.37 -41.25
N ARG A 643 28.02 -4.36 -39.93
CA ARG A 643 28.84 -3.53 -39.04
C ARG A 643 30.26 -4.07 -38.95
N ASN A 644 30.51 -5.37 -39.08
CA ASN A 644 31.86 -5.96 -39.07
C ASN A 644 32.74 -5.47 -40.23
N GLU A 645 32.13 -5.08 -41.34
CA GLU A 645 32.84 -4.50 -42.48
C GLU A 645 33.23 -3.02 -42.29
N ILE A 646 32.77 -2.37 -41.21
CA ILE A 646 32.85 -0.92 -41.03
C ILE A 646 33.65 -0.52 -39.79
N GLY A 647 34.70 0.28 -39.99
CA GLY A 647 35.38 1.06 -38.95
C GLY A 647 34.80 2.47 -38.88
N PHE A 648 33.93 2.74 -37.90
CA PHE A 648 33.24 4.02 -37.76
C PHE A 648 33.85 4.89 -36.66
N VAL A 649 34.19 6.14 -36.99
CA VAL A 649 34.61 7.16 -36.04
C VAL A 649 33.61 8.32 -36.05
N PRO A 650 32.87 8.55 -34.94
CA PRO A 650 31.91 9.64 -34.85
C PRO A 650 32.58 11.01 -34.68
N GLN A 651 31.85 12.08 -35.00
CA GLN A 651 32.28 13.48 -34.83
C GLN A 651 32.80 13.79 -33.43
N LYS A 652 32.15 13.25 -32.39
CA LYS A 652 32.66 13.33 -31.02
C LYS A 652 33.17 11.96 -30.60
N GLY A 653 34.48 11.82 -30.41
CA GLY A 653 35.06 10.62 -29.84
C GLY A 653 34.46 10.31 -28.46
N VAL A 654 33.92 9.11 -28.30
CA VAL A 654 33.41 8.59 -27.02
C VAL A 654 34.21 7.35 -26.63
N LEU A 655 34.67 7.33 -25.38
CA LEU A 655 35.39 6.22 -24.76
C LEU A 655 34.58 5.66 -23.59
N PHE A 656 34.75 4.37 -23.33
CA PHE A 656 34.11 3.65 -22.23
C PHE A 656 35.05 3.55 -21.03
N SER A 657 34.47 3.45 -19.83
CA SER A 657 35.25 3.20 -18.61
C SER A 657 36.03 1.89 -18.73
N GLY A 658 37.30 1.90 -18.35
CA GLY A 658 38.21 0.77 -18.51
C GLY A 658 39.65 1.26 -18.60
N ASN A 659 40.43 0.69 -19.50
CA ASN A 659 41.78 1.15 -19.84
C ASN A 659 41.89 1.48 -21.35
N ILE A 660 43.04 1.98 -21.79
CA ILE A 660 43.28 2.31 -23.20
C ILE A 660 43.17 1.05 -24.06
N ALA A 661 43.79 -0.06 -23.65
CA ALA A 661 43.80 -1.32 -24.38
C ALA A 661 42.39 -1.88 -24.65
N SER A 662 41.52 -1.90 -23.63
CA SER A 662 40.13 -2.36 -23.73
C SER A 662 39.27 -1.45 -24.60
N ASN A 663 39.54 -0.14 -24.63
CA ASN A 663 38.89 0.77 -25.56
C ASN A 663 39.30 0.50 -27.01
N LEU A 664 40.58 0.21 -27.27
CA LEU A 664 41.06 -0.12 -28.62
C LEU A 664 40.51 -1.49 -29.07
N ARG A 665 40.53 -2.51 -28.19
CA ARG A 665 39.93 -3.83 -28.44
C ARG A 665 38.40 -3.83 -28.52
N PHE A 666 37.74 -2.71 -28.26
CA PHE A 666 36.30 -2.61 -28.42
C PHE A 666 35.88 -2.81 -29.90
N GLY A 667 36.73 -2.42 -30.85
CA GLY A 667 36.50 -2.64 -32.29
C GLY A 667 36.70 -4.10 -32.72
N ASN A 668 37.67 -4.79 -32.11
CA ASN A 668 37.92 -6.21 -32.29
C ASN A 668 38.43 -6.81 -30.97
N LYS A 669 37.58 -7.59 -30.29
CA LYS A 669 37.90 -8.16 -28.96
C LYS A 669 39.12 -9.08 -28.97
N ASN A 670 39.40 -9.69 -30.12
CA ASN A 670 40.48 -10.65 -30.29
C ASN A 670 41.77 -9.98 -30.82
N ALA A 671 41.80 -8.64 -30.93
CA ALA A 671 42.97 -7.94 -31.45
C ALA A 671 44.19 -8.18 -30.55
N THR A 672 45.31 -8.60 -31.15
CA THR A 672 46.56 -8.85 -30.43
C THR A 672 47.14 -7.54 -29.89
N GLN A 673 48.13 -7.65 -29.01
CA GLN A 673 48.82 -6.47 -28.50
C GLN A 673 49.52 -5.69 -29.63
N GLU A 674 50.15 -6.38 -30.57
CA GLU A 674 50.80 -5.73 -31.71
C GLU A 674 49.79 -5.02 -32.62
N GLU A 675 48.59 -5.58 -32.80
CA GLU A 675 47.55 -4.96 -33.62
C GLU A 675 47.02 -3.66 -33.00
N ILE A 676 46.86 -3.60 -31.67
CA ILE A 676 46.44 -2.35 -31.02
C ILE A 676 47.56 -1.31 -30.99
N GLU A 677 48.83 -1.74 -30.92
CA GLU A 677 50.00 -0.86 -31.01
C GLU A 677 50.17 -0.28 -32.42
N GLU A 678 49.96 -1.09 -33.45
CA GLU A 678 49.93 -0.63 -34.84
C GLU A 678 48.79 0.36 -35.05
N ALA A 679 47.58 0.06 -34.56
CA ALA A 679 46.44 0.96 -34.66
C ALA A 679 46.67 2.30 -33.92
N ALA A 680 47.28 2.25 -32.73
CA ALA A 680 47.67 3.45 -31.99
C ALA A 680 48.74 4.26 -32.74
N THR A 681 49.68 3.60 -33.40
CA THR A 681 50.73 4.25 -34.19
C THR A 681 50.13 4.95 -35.42
N ILE A 682 49.23 4.30 -36.15
CA ILE A 682 48.54 4.90 -37.29
C ILE A 682 47.72 6.12 -36.85
N ALA A 683 47.03 6.01 -35.70
CA ALA A 683 46.27 7.11 -35.12
C ALA A 683 47.13 8.20 -34.44
N GLN A 684 48.46 8.08 -34.50
CA GLN A 684 49.41 8.98 -33.86
C GLN A 684 49.17 9.11 -32.34
N ALA A 685 48.76 8.03 -31.68
CA ALA A 685 48.43 7.98 -30.27
C ALA A 685 49.59 7.50 -29.37
N THR A 686 50.55 6.77 -29.93
CA THR A 686 51.67 6.13 -29.22
C THR A 686 52.44 7.10 -28.32
N GLU A 687 52.75 8.30 -28.83
CA GLU A 687 53.54 9.31 -28.09
C GLU A 687 52.94 9.69 -26.73
N PHE A 688 51.61 9.78 -26.60
CA PHE A 688 50.98 10.13 -25.32
C PHE A 688 50.62 8.90 -24.49
N ILE A 689 50.53 7.73 -25.10
CA ILE A 689 50.32 6.47 -24.39
C ILE A 689 51.62 6.12 -23.66
N ASP A 690 52.76 6.18 -24.33
CA ASP A 690 54.08 5.84 -23.77
C ASP A 690 54.53 6.81 -22.66
N LYS A 691 54.02 8.04 -22.65
CA LYS A 691 54.25 9.01 -21.57
C LYS A 691 53.50 8.69 -20.28
N LYS A 692 52.54 7.76 -20.30
CA LYS A 692 51.80 7.35 -19.10
C LYS A 692 52.53 6.20 -18.41
N GLU A 693 52.59 6.24 -17.09
CA GLU A 693 53.26 5.20 -16.28
C GLU A 693 52.74 3.79 -16.57
N GLU A 694 51.43 3.65 -16.81
CA GLU A 694 50.77 2.37 -17.09
C GLU A 694 50.59 2.10 -18.60
N GLY A 695 51.10 2.95 -19.49
CA GLY A 695 51.00 2.77 -20.94
C GLY A 695 49.56 2.47 -21.41
N TYR A 696 49.37 1.35 -22.10
CA TYR A 696 48.06 0.87 -22.59
C TYR A 696 47.09 0.43 -21.47
N GLU A 697 47.59 0.11 -20.28
CA GLU A 697 46.77 -0.25 -19.13
C GLU A 697 46.24 0.97 -18.37
N SER A 698 46.68 2.17 -18.76
CA SER A 698 46.23 3.41 -18.13
C SER A 698 44.70 3.55 -18.12
N PRO A 699 44.10 3.99 -17.01
CA PRO A 699 42.66 4.04 -16.86
C PRO A 699 42.02 5.14 -17.73
N ILE A 700 40.85 4.83 -18.26
CA ILE A 700 39.96 5.74 -18.96
C ILE A 700 38.68 5.90 -18.12
N ALA A 701 38.39 7.14 -17.72
CA ALA A 701 37.18 7.47 -16.98
C ALA A 701 35.94 7.45 -17.89
N GLN A 702 34.75 7.42 -17.31
CA GLN A 702 33.48 7.41 -18.05
C GLN A 702 33.43 8.55 -19.09
N GLY A 703 33.20 8.21 -20.35
CA GLY A 703 33.18 9.17 -21.45
C GLY A 703 34.55 9.76 -21.81
N GLY A 704 35.65 9.25 -21.24
CA GLY A 704 37.01 9.74 -21.43
C GLY A 704 37.24 11.14 -20.86
N SER A 705 36.68 11.47 -19.69
CA SER A 705 36.83 12.81 -19.08
C SER A 705 38.27 13.13 -18.64
N ASN A 706 39.13 12.12 -18.48
CA ASN A 706 40.51 12.24 -18.03
C ASN A 706 41.54 12.29 -19.18
N VAL A 707 41.11 12.44 -20.43
CA VAL A 707 41.98 12.63 -21.61
C VAL A 707 41.54 13.87 -22.40
N SER A 708 42.48 14.52 -23.10
CA SER A 708 42.17 15.70 -23.90
C SER A 708 41.27 15.37 -25.10
N GLY A 709 40.59 16.36 -25.68
CA GLY A 709 39.72 16.15 -26.85
C GLY A 709 40.46 15.50 -28.03
N GLY A 710 41.65 15.99 -28.37
CA GLY A 710 42.49 15.41 -29.43
C GLY A 710 43.01 14.00 -29.10
N GLN A 711 43.33 13.72 -27.83
CA GLN A 711 43.68 12.35 -27.39
C GLN A 711 42.49 11.40 -27.53
N LYS A 712 41.31 11.83 -27.08
CA LYS A 712 40.07 11.07 -27.17
C LYS A 712 39.73 10.70 -28.61
N GLN A 713 39.91 11.66 -29.52
CA GLN A 713 39.66 11.45 -30.94
C GLN A 713 40.68 10.48 -31.56
N ARG A 714 41.97 10.63 -31.25
CA ARG A 714 43.01 9.67 -31.70
C ARG A 714 42.75 8.25 -31.19
N LEU A 715 42.34 8.08 -29.94
CA LEU A 715 41.96 6.76 -29.41
C LEU A 715 40.71 6.19 -30.11
N ALA A 716 39.74 7.03 -30.45
CA ALA A 716 38.57 6.60 -31.23
C ALA A 716 38.95 6.17 -32.66
N ILE A 717 39.88 6.89 -33.30
CA ILE A 717 40.47 6.52 -34.59
C ILE A 717 41.21 5.18 -34.49
N ALA A 718 42.08 5.01 -33.48
CA ALA A 718 42.79 3.77 -33.22
C ALA A 718 41.82 2.59 -33.04
N ARG A 719 40.73 2.78 -32.27
CA ARG A 719 39.68 1.77 -32.08
C ARG A 719 39.02 1.35 -33.40
N ALA A 720 38.77 2.28 -34.32
CA ALA A 720 38.22 1.95 -35.64
C ALA A 720 39.24 1.16 -36.48
N ILE A 721 40.51 1.59 -36.48
CA ILE A 721 41.60 0.94 -37.23
C ILE A 721 41.85 -0.48 -36.74
N ALA A 722 41.89 -0.69 -35.42
CA ALA A 722 42.10 -2.00 -34.78
C ALA A 722 41.08 -3.07 -35.21
N ARG A 723 39.95 -2.65 -35.81
CA ARG A 723 38.95 -3.56 -36.36
C ARG A 723 39.36 -4.23 -37.67
N LYS A 724 40.32 -3.67 -38.42
CA LYS A 724 40.72 -4.13 -39.77
C LYS A 724 39.50 -4.28 -40.71
N ALA A 725 38.73 -3.20 -40.81
CA ALA A 725 37.52 -3.14 -41.60
C ALA A 725 37.81 -2.87 -43.09
N ASN A 726 36.89 -3.27 -43.98
CA ASN A 726 37.00 -2.95 -45.42
C ASN A 726 36.54 -1.52 -45.74
N ILE A 727 35.77 -0.91 -44.85
CA ILE A 727 35.27 0.46 -44.99
C ILE A 727 35.62 1.26 -43.74
N TYR A 728 36.27 2.40 -43.91
CA TYR A 728 36.53 3.35 -42.83
C TYR A 728 35.72 4.62 -43.05
N ILE A 729 35.00 5.03 -42.01
CA ILE A 729 34.14 6.21 -42.03
C ILE A 729 34.59 7.15 -40.93
N PHE A 730 35.01 8.35 -41.30
CA PHE A 730 35.44 9.40 -40.39
C PHE A 730 34.47 10.57 -40.48
N ASP A 731 33.54 10.67 -39.53
CA ASP A 731 32.61 11.80 -39.46
C ASP A 731 33.33 12.95 -38.76
N ASP A 732 33.88 13.91 -39.51
CA ASP A 732 34.53 15.14 -39.00
C ASP A 732 35.56 14.90 -37.88
N SER A 733 36.18 13.72 -37.91
CA SER A 733 36.99 13.19 -36.81
C SER A 733 38.39 13.79 -36.75
N PHE A 734 38.83 14.48 -37.79
CA PHE A 734 40.14 15.13 -37.82
C PHE A 734 40.09 16.58 -37.31
N SER A 735 38.90 17.16 -37.17
CA SER A 735 38.71 18.56 -36.77
C SER A 735 39.24 18.89 -35.37
N ALA A 736 39.24 17.91 -34.47
CA ALA A 736 39.74 18.01 -33.10
C ALA A 736 41.28 17.83 -32.98
N LEU A 737 41.96 17.51 -34.09
CA LEU A 737 43.41 17.36 -34.14
C LEU A 737 44.05 18.68 -34.60
N ASP A 738 45.29 18.91 -34.16
CA ASP A 738 46.10 19.98 -34.73
C ASP A 738 46.50 19.61 -36.18
N VAL A 739 46.82 20.63 -36.98
CA VAL A 739 47.06 20.50 -38.42
C VAL A 739 48.17 19.50 -38.75
N LYS A 740 49.23 19.44 -37.92
CA LYS A 740 50.36 18.52 -38.14
C LYS A 740 49.95 17.08 -37.85
N THR A 741 49.27 16.86 -36.73
CA THR A 741 48.78 15.52 -36.35
C THR A 741 47.72 15.02 -37.33
N ASP A 742 46.79 15.87 -37.78
CA ASP A 742 45.82 15.52 -38.84
C ASP A 742 46.54 15.02 -40.11
N ALA A 743 47.46 15.82 -40.64
CA ALA A 743 48.21 15.45 -41.85
C ALA A 743 49.00 14.13 -41.65
N ALA A 744 49.60 13.93 -40.48
CA ALA A 744 50.33 12.71 -40.15
C ALA A 744 49.41 11.47 -40.09
N VAL A 745 48.26 11.58 -39.43
CA VAL A 745 47.27 10.48 -39.36
C VAL A 745 46.74 10.16 -40.75
N ARG A 746 46.37 11.16 -41.56
CA ARG A 746 45.89 10.93 -42.93
C ARG A 746 46.94 10.30 -43.83
N LYS A 747 48.21 10.72 -43.70
CA LYS A 747 49.31 10.09 -44.42
C LYS A 747 49.48 8.63 -44.01
N ALA A 748 49.48 8.34 -42.70
CA ALA A 748 49.58 6.97 -42.19
C ALA A 748 48.40 6.09 -42.64
N LEU A 749 47.18 6.63 -42.64
CA LEU A 749 46.00 5.95 -43.18
C LEU A 749 46.17 5.64 -44.67
N GLY A 750 46.57 6.63 -45.49
CA GLY A 750 46.82 6.43 -46.91
C GLY A 750 47.91 5.41 -47.23
N GLU A 751 48.80 5.10 -46.28
CA GLU A 751 49.82 4.07 -46.43
C GLU A 751 49.35 2.67 -45.99
N LYS A 752 48.56 2.60 -44.91
CA LYS A 752 48.24 1.36 -44.18
C LYS A 752 46.84 0.79 -44.44
N VAL A 753 45.90 1.59 -44.96
CA VAL A 753 44.54 1.14 -45.32
C VAL A 753 44.26 1.31 -46.83
N LYS A 754 45.29 1.11 -47.67
CA LYS A 754 45.22 1.30 -49.14
C LYS A 754 44.21 0.43 -49.86
N ASP A 755 43.84 -0.72 -49.30
CA ASP A 755 42.91 -1.64 -49.93
C ASP A 755 41.46 -1.43 -49.45
N SER A 756 41.26 -0.50 -48.51
CA SER A 756 39.95 -0.22 -47.90
C SER A 756 39.28 0.99 -48.56
N THR A 757 37.95 1.03 -48.52
CA THR A 757 37.18 2.22 -48.90
C THR A 757 37.24 3.24 -47.76
N VAL A 758 37.67 4.47 -48.05
CA VAL A 758 37.78 5.52 -47.03
C VAL A 758 36.77 6.62 -47.32
N ILE A 759 35.88 6.90 -46.36
CA ILE A 759 34.88 7.97 -46.43
C ILE A 759 35.19 9.00 -45.35
N ILE A 760 35.45 10.24 -45.74
CA ILE A 760 35.82 11.33 -44.82
C ILE A 760 34.81 12.45 -44.94
N VAL A 761 34.08 12.74 -43.87
CA VAL A 761 33.37 14.01 -43.73
C VAL A 761 34.35 15.01 -43.17
N ALA A 762 34.50 16.16 -43.81
CA ALA A 762 35.33 17.24 -43.30
C ALA A 762 34.65 18.60 -43.45
N GLN A 763 34.99 19.50 -42.53
CA GLN A 763 34.65 20.91 -42.66
C GLN A 763 35.78 21.71 -43.34
N ARG A 764 37.02 21.22 -43.27
CA ARG A 764 38.21 21.92 -43.79
C ARG A 764 38.62 21.36 -45.16
N ILE A 765 38.90 22.25 -46.12
CA ILE A 765 39.39 21.83 -47.44
C ILE A 765 40.74 21.11 -47.35
N SER A 766 41.63 21.54 -46.46
CA SER A 766 42.96 20.91 -46.28
C SER A 766 42.89 19.42 -45.92
N THR A 767 41.79 18.97 -45.32
CA THR A 767 41.56 17.56 -44.98
C THR A 767 41.19 16.73 -46.21
N ILE A 768 40.53 17.34 -47.21
CA ILE A 768 39.94 16.66 -48.37
C ILE A 768 40.62 16.99 -49.70
N LEU A 769 41.64 17.84 -49.67
CA LEU A 769 42.35 18.35 -50.85
C LEU A 769 42.83 17.23 -51.79
N HIS A 770 43.31 16.13 -51.21
CA HIS A 770 43.88 14.99 -51.93
C HIS A 770 42.90 13.80 -52.05
N ALA A 771 41.60 14.01 -51.83
CA ALA A 771 40.63 12.94 -52.00
C ALA A 771 40.42 12.63 -53.49
N ASP A 772 40.30 11.35 -53.83
CA ASP A 772 40.04 10.88 -55.20
C ASP A 772 38.67 11.34 -55.73
N GLN A 773 37.72 11.54 -54.81
CA GLN A 773 36.38 12.03 -55.09
C GLN A 773 35.90 12.91 -53.93
N ILE A 774 35.39 14.10 -54.24
CA ILE A 774 34.78 15.02 -53.29
C ILE A 774 33.30 15.18 -53.65
N LEU A 775 32.43 15.02 -52.66
CA LEU A 775 30.99 15.25 -52.74
C LEU A 775 30.65 16.53 -52.00
N VAL A 776 30.09 17.50 -52.72
CA VAL A 776 29.65 18.79 -52.17
C VAL A 776 28.17 18.68 -51.88
N ILE A 777 27.80 18.75 -50.60
CA ILE A 777 26.42 18.65 -50.14
C ILE A 777 25.93 20.03 -49.71
N ASP A 778 24.81 20.45 -50.30
CA ASP A 778 24.10 21.67 -49.95
C ASP A 778 22.60 21.40 -49.93
N ASP A 779 21.89 21.90 -48.91
CA ASP A 779 20.47 21.62 -48.64
C ASP A 779 20.06 20.14 -48.85
N GLY A 780 20.89 19.22 -48.35
CA GLY A 780 20.61 17.79 -48.40
C GLY A 780 20.75 17.14 -49.78
N ARG A 781 21.33 17.83 -50.78
CA ARG A 781 21.55 17.32 -52.14
C ARG A 781 23.02 17.37 -52.52
N ILE A 782 23.46 16.49 -53.42
CA ILE A 782 24.78 16.60 -54.03
C ILE A 782 24.73 17.70 -55.11
N VAL A 783 25.38 18.83 -54.86
CA VAL A 783 25.47 19.96 -55.80
C VAL A 783 26.77 19.95 -56.62
N GLY A 784 27.74 19.12 -56.24
CA GLY A 784 29.00 18.95 -56.96
C GLY A 784 29.65 17.60 -56.65
N LYS A 785 30.27 17.00 -57.65
CA LYS A 785 30.99 15.73 -57.55
C LYS A 785 32.21 15.73 -58.48
N GLY A 786 33.41 15.62 -57.92
CA GLY A 786 34.65 15.62 -58.71
C GLY A 786 35.90 15.67 -57.84
N THR A 787 37.05 15.95 -58.46
CA THR A 787 38.30 16.26 -57.74
C THR A 787 38.32 17.73 -57.29
N HIS A 788 39.28 18.09 -56.43
CA HIS A 788 39.47 19.48 -55.99
C HIS A 788 39.57 20.46 -57.16
N GLU A 789 40.39 20.12 -58.17
CA GLU A 789 40.62 20.97 -59.34
C GLU A 789 39.38 21.13 -60.23
N GLN A 790 38.54 20.08 -60.33
CA GLN A 790 37.28 20.12 -61.08
C GLN A 790 36.26 20.99 -60.35
N LEU A 791 36.09 20.78 -59.04
CA LEU A 791 35.09 21.48 -58.24
C LEU A 791 35.39 22.97 -58.07
N LEU A 792 36.67 23.38 -58.05
CA LEU A 792 37.04 24.80 -58.06
C LEU A 792 36.55 25.54 -59.32
N LYS A 793 36.41 24.83 -60.45
CA LYS A 793 35.97 25.39 -61.73
C LYS A 793 34.47 25.25 -61.95
N GLU A 794 33.89 24.14 -61.48
CA GLU A 794 32.54 23.70 -61.88
C GLU A 794 31.49 23.82 -60.76
N CYS A 795 31.88 24.05 -59.50
CA CYS A 795 30.95 24.10 -58.37
C CYS A 795 31.09 25.39 -57.56
N ASP A 796 30.12 26.30 -57.71
CA ASP A 796 30.10 27.60 -57.01
C ASP A 796 30.15 27.44 -55.48
N VAL A 797 29.40 26.47 -54.93
CA VAL A 797 29.37 26.20 -53.49
C VAL A 797 30.75 25.76 -52.99
N TYR A 798 31.45 24.91 -53.74
CA TYR A 798 32.81 24.49 -53.38
C TYR A 798 33.78 25.67 -53.44
N LEU A 799 33.70 26.49 -54.49
CA LEU A 799 34.53 27.68 -54.66
C LEU A 799 34.32 28.68 -53.52
N GLN A 800 33.08 28.88 -53.06
CA GLN A 800 32.77 29.74 -51.92
C GLN A 800 33.39 29.21 -50.62
N ILE A 801 33.25 27.92 -50.35
CA ILE A 801 33.89 27.28 -49.19
C ILE A 801 35.41 27.43 -49.29
N ALA A 802 35.97 27.26 -50.49
CA ALA A 802 37.41 27.39 -50.73
C ALA A 802 37.94 28.81 -50.49
N LYS A 803 37.27 29.82 -51.04
CA LYS A 803 37.59 31.23 -50.79
C LYS A 803 37.51 31.61 -49.31
N SER A 804 36.66 30.95 -48.54
CA SER A 804 36.53 31.21 -47.10
C SER A 804 37.64 30.58 -46.24
N GLN A 805 38.39 29.60 -46.78
CA GLN A 805 39.35 28.80 -46.00
C GLN A 805 40.78 28.80 -46.53
N LEU A 806 40.97 29.01 -47.83
CA LEU A 806 42.26 28.99 -48.51
C LEU A 806 42.68 30.41 -48.89
N SER A 807 43.99 30.66 -48.85
CA SER A 807 44.57 31.91 -49.35
C SER A 807 44.50 31.99 -50.89
N GLU A 808 44.58 33.19 -51.48
CA GLU A 808 44.57 33.38 -52.94
C GLU A 808 45.67 32.58 -53.67
N LYS A 809 46.83 32.41 -53.01
CA LYS A 809 47.93 31.55 -53.45
C LYS A 809 47.57 30.08 -53.51
N GLU A 810 46.86 29.57 -52.50
CA GLU A 810 46.42 28.18 -52.42
C GLU A 810 45.25 27.89 -53.36
N LEU A 811 44.52 28.92 -53.80
CA LEU A 811 43.45 28.83 -54.81
C LEU A 811 43.97 28.86 -56.25
N GLY A 812 45.26 29.14 -56.47
CA GLY A 812 45.85 29.27 -57.80
C GLY A 812 45.35 30.51 -58.57
N LEU A 813 44.97 31.58 -57.84
CA LEU A 813 44.45 32.83 -58.42
C LEU A 813 45.53 33.89 -58.69
N ASP A 814 46.78 33.66 -58.25
CA ASP A 814 47.94 34.48 -58.62
C ASP A 814 48.27 34.25 -60.11
N GLY A 815 47.79 35.14 -60.98
CA GLY A 815 48.18 35.18 -62.39
C GLY A 815 47.17 35.74 -63.39
N LYS A 816 46.04 36.34 -62.96
CA LYS A 816 45.04 36.91 -63.90
C LYS A 816 44.74 38.41 -63.77
N GLU A 817 45.46 39.16 -62.92
CA GLU A 817 45.17 40.60 -62.75
C GLU A 817 46.14 41.58 -63.44
N ASP A 818 47.21 41.13 -64.10
CA ASP A 818 48.20 42.04 -64.70
C ASP A 818 48.01 42.39 -66.20
N GLU A 819 46.89 42.02 -66.85
CA GLU A 819 46.72 42.25 -68.31
C GLU A 819 45.54 43.16 -68.73
N LYS A 820 44.97 43.95 -67.80
CA LYS A 820 43.94 44.95 -68.17
C LYS A 820 44.13 46.28 -67.46
N HIS A 821 45.25 46.97 -67.69
CA HIS A 821 45.32 48.43 -67.68
C HIS A 821 46.60 48.90 -68.39
N GLU A 822 46.55 49.03 -69.71
CA GLU A 822 47.28 50.05 -70.48
C GLU A 822 46.33 50.70 -71.50
#